data_AF-A0A2N0VDP1-F1
#
_entry.id   AF-A0A2N0VDP1-F1
#
_cell.length_a   1.000
_cell.length_b   1.000
_cell.length_c   1.000
_cell.angle_alpha   90.00
_cell.angle_beta   90.00
_cell.angle_gamma   90.00
#
_symmetry.space_group_name_H-M   'P 1'
#
loop_
_entity.id
_entity.type
_entity.pdbx_description
1 polymer ?
#
loop_
_entity_poly.entity_id
_entity_poly.type
_entity_poly.pdbx_seq_one_letter_code
_entity_poly.pdbx_strand_id
1 'polypeptide(L)'
;MKTIKTIMLLLAAVFPLPSAIAANLLGNGGFESPGTVTTYKFLSNNDTTSVTGWTAIDDAIGERPYLMYKNRAGGNYTNRVFEGLYALAINQGSGIKTTFPVTAGVTYTLSFQVRKGTTAGYTPLEVSIAGFNTTFASVTGSFQLLTYTFTASTTNPAAELRFFNSAPTPDYKTYDIDAVVVEEGTGPTTPPNPFVGLPADAGDPAFITSHFSGSQNCAMCHNGIVDNQSKDVSIVTDWSSTMMANSSRDPFWRAKVRSEMSRHPELQTVINDKCSKCHAPMANAQAKKDGSSASQTIFDGGILDVGHAKHDAAMDGVSCTLCHQIPATPALGTLATMSGNYAINDSKTIYGPYGGPGDTALFTMPMIMHTGYTPTYGAQIKESKLCASCHNLKTPYVDQNGTILSTTPESEFPEQTPYMEWEQSSYVGQKSCQGCHMSRTDGVKISTMGMSGLRNNFAIHDLVGANKLMLDILSNNKNQLGVLSNNFAETLSKTDAMLKSAATVTVAEQRSTPNALDFTLQINSTTGHKLPTSYPSRRAVVHVVVTNAQNQIVWESGKVRADGSIVGVDADENGANFEPHYDQITADDQVQVYEAIMGNDQGEVTYTLLRGKEYLKDNRILPPGFNKTSAPADVRVAGSAASDSNFIGGSDQISYQIGGLPVGNYTVKAELVYQTLSHAYAEDLFSDTATPEVADFKTMFDASSQKSSVIASAEFAGTVAAPPAPDSDGDGVSDNLDNCKLVVNANQRNTDGDSFGNICDPDFNQNNVVDPADLSRLKSKLGTVSANEDLNGNGVVDSADLSLLKTYLGKAPGPTGIAP
;
A
#
# COMPACT_ATOMS: atom_id res chain seq x y z
N MET A 1 -61.11 -16.19 28.45
CA MET A 1 -60.72 -14.79 28.14
C MET A 1 -59.37 -14.56 28.81
N LYS A 2 -58.30 -15.08 28.20
CA LYS A 2 -57.40 -14.49 27.17
C LYS A 2 -56.49 -13.39 27.76
N THR A 3 -55.24 -13.82 27.89
CA THR A 3 -54.09 -13.27 28.60
C THR A 3 -53.30 -12.28 27.75
N ILE A 4 -52.68 -11.32 28.43
CA ILE A 4 -51.63 -10.41 27.96
C ILE A 4 -50.41 -11.20 27.46
N LYS A 5 -49.77 -10.78 26.36
CA LYS A 5 -48.31 -10.89 26.11
C LYS A 5 -47.83 -10.05 24.91
N THR A 6 -46.96 -9.09 25.26
CA THR A 6 -45.63 -8.80 24.68
C THR A 6 -45.47 -8.29 23.24
N ILE A 7 -44.84 -7.10 23.20
CA ILE A 7 -44.16 -6.39 22.10
C ILE A 7 -43.07 -7.26 21.45
N MET A 8 -43.04 -7.32 20.11
CA MET A 8 -41.84 -7.67 19.35
C MET A 8 -41.80 -6.82 18.07
N LEU A 9 -40.87 -5.88 18.03
CA LEU A 9 -40.51 -5.08 16.86
C LEU A 9 -39.56 -5.95 16.02
N LEU A 10 -39.90 -6.26 14.76
CA LEU A 10 -38.97 -6.84 13.80
C LEU A 10 -38.75 -5.84 12.66
N LEU A 11 -37.49 -5.41 12.52
CA LEU A 11 -36.94 -4.74 11.35
C LEU A 11 -37.25 -5.55 10.09
N ALA A 12 -37.96 -4.97 9.14
CA ALA A 12 -37.93 -5.43 7.75
C ALA A 12 -36.67 -4.87 7.09
N ALA A 13 -35.73 -5.75 6.76
CA ALA A 13 -34.56 -5.44 5.97
C ALA A 13 -35.00 -4.90 4.59
N VAL A 14 -34.56 -3.68 4.27
CA VAL A 14 -34.60 -3.14 2.92
C VAL A 14 -33.53 -3.88 2.12
N PHE A 15 -33.92 -4.87 1.33
CA PHE A 15 -33.06 -5.39 0.28
C PHE A 15 -32.92 -4.30 -0.80
N PRO A 16 -31.70 -3.92 -1.23
CA PRO A 16 -31.56 -3.18 -2.47
C PRO A 16 -31.99 -4.12 -3.59
N LEU A 17 -33.02 -3.72 -4.35
CA LEU A 17 -33.34 -4.33 -5.63
C LEU A 17 -32.07 -4.26 -6.51
N PRO A 18 -31.73 -5.32 -7.27
CA PRO A 18 -30.65 -5.23 -8.24
C PRO A 18 -31.02 -4.16 -9.26
N SER A 19 -30.15 -3.16 -9.42
CA SER A 19 -30.24 -2.15 -10.46
C SER A 19 -30.39 -2.85 -11.81
N ALA A 20 -31.58 -2.79 -12.41
CA ALA A 20 -31.76 -3.24 -13.77
C ALA A 20 -30.84 -2.42 -14.68
N ILE A 21 -29.99 -3.09 -15.44
CA ILE A 21 -29.17 -2.48 -16.50
C ILE A 21 -30.15 -1.78 -17.45
N ALA A 22 -30.08 -0.45 -17.55
CA ALA A 22 -30.89 0.29 -18.51
C ALA A 22 -30.44 -0.13 -19.93
N ALA A 23 -31.37 -0.65 -20.74
CA ALA A 23 -31.06 -1.11 -22.08
C ALA A 23 -30.87 0.08 -23.04
N ASN A 24 -29.90 -0.01 -23.96
CA ASN A 24 -29.70 0.98 -25.02
C ASN A 24 -30.97 1.12 -25.87
N LEU A 25 -31.48 2.34 -25.99
CA LEU A 25 -32.70 2.65 -26.76
C LEU A 25 -32.46 2.65 -28.28
N LEU A 26 -31.21 2.62 -28.72
CA LEU A 26 -30.86 2.57 -30.13
C LEU A 26 -30.77 1.13 -30.65
N GLY A 27 -31.33 0.90 -31.84
CA GLY A 27 -31.04 -0.29 -32.62
C GLY A 27 -29.64 -0.20 -33.23
N ASN A 28 -28.79 -1.21 -33.00
CA ASN A 28 -27.51 -1.39 -33.69
C ASN A 28 -26.52 -0.21 -33.54
N GLY A 29 -26.35 0.32 -32.32
CA GLY A 29 -25.45 1.45 -32.05
C GLY A 29 -23.95 1.16 -32.21
N GLY A 30 -23.54 -0.11 -32.22
CA GLY A 30 -22.18 -0.54 -32.60
C GLY A 30 -22.05 -0.95 -34.07
N PHE A 31 -23.09 -0.75 -34.89
CA PHE A 31 -23.05 -0.96 -36.34
C PHE A 31 -22.72 -2.39 -36.85
N GLU A 32 -22.76 -3.38 -35.96
CA GLU A 32 -22.42 -4.78 -36.24
C GLU A 32 -23.44 -5.53 -37.12
N SER A 33 -24.67 -5.01 -37.25
CA SER A 33 -25.74 -5.63 -38.06
C SER A 33 -25.97 -4.88 -39.38
N PRO A 34 -26.05 -5.57 -40.54
CA PRO A 34 -26.08 -7.02 -40.72
C PRO A 34 -24.70 -7.70 -40.79
N GLY A 35 -23.61 -6.93 -40.74
CA GLY A 35 -22.24 -7.47 -40.71
C GLY A 35 -21.78 -8.13 -42.02
N THR A 36 -22.19 -7.59 -43.18
CA THR A 36 -21.94 -8.19 -44.49
C THR A 36 -20.79 -7.54 -45.28
N VAL A 37 -20.18 -6.47 -44.77
CA VAL A 37 -19.14 -5.71 -45.47
C VAL A 37 -17.77 -6.31 -45.16
N THR A 38 -16.99 -6.69 -46.17
CA THR A 38 -15.66 -7.30 -45.98
C THR A 38 -14.50 -6.32 -46.17
N THR A 39 -14.79 -5.06 -46.50
CA THR A 39 -13.79 -3.99 -46.66
C THR A 39 -14.33 -2.66 -46.13
N TYR A 40 -14.99 -1.86 -46.98
CA TYR A 40 -15.78 -0.71 -46.59
C TYR A 40 -16.89 -0.51 -47.61
N LYS A 41 -17.99 0.15 -47.22
CA LYS A 41 -19.12 0.41 -48.11
C LYS A 41 -19.65 1.82 -47.90
N PHE A 42 -19.59 2.64 -48.96
CA PHE A 42 -20.25 3.94 -48.99
C PHE A 42 -21.76 3.78 -48.88
N LEU A 43 -22.35 4.61 -48.03
CA LEU A 43 -23.76 4.62 -47.71
C LEU A 43 -24.43 5.78 -48.44
N SER A 44 -25.64 5.57 -48.93
CA SER A 44 -26.44 6.62 -49.59
C SER A 44 -27.73 6.87 -48.81
N ASN A 45 -28.42 7.98 -49.06
CA ASN A 45 -29.70 8.32 -48.40
C ASN A 45 -30.77 7.21 -48.44
N ASN A 46 -30.69 6.30 -49.42
CA ASN A 46 -31.64 5.20 -49.59
C ASN A 46 -31.08 3.83 -49.15
N ASP A 47 -29.86 3.79 -48.58
CA ASP A 47 -29.26 2.55 -48.11
C ASP A 47 -29.75 2.19 -46.70
N THR A 48 -30.76 1.34 -46.64
CA THR A 48 -31.33 0.79 -45.39
C THR A 48 -30.83 -0.62 -45.07
N THR A 49 -29.94 -1.17 -45.90
CA THR A 49 -29.53 -2.58 -45.84
C THR A 49 -28.11 -2.78 -45.33
N SER A 50 -27.26 -1.76 -45.44
CA SER A 50 -25.86 -1.85 -45.00
C SER A 50 -25.66 -1.66 -43.51
N VAL A 51 -26.53 -0.89 -42.83
CA VAL A 51 -26.47 -0.67 -41.38
C VAL A 51 -27.90 -0.70 -40.87
N THR A 52 -28.28 -1.81 -40.24
CA THR A 52 -29.65 -2.01 -39.76
C THR A 52 -30.03 -0.88 -38.80
N GLY A 53 -31.16 -0.21 -39.05
CA GLY A 53 -31.69 0.85 -38.17
C GLY A 53 -31.07 2.23 -38.32
N TRP A 54 -30.13 2.42 -39.25
CA TRP A 54 -29.49 3.71 -39.53
C TRP A 54 -29.66 4.12 -40.98
N THR A 55 -29.66 5.42 -41.24
CA THR A 55 -29.77 5.99 -42.59
C THR A 55 -28.68 7.04 -42.78
N ALA A 56 -27.98 6.99 -43.91
CA ALA A 56 -27.00 8.00 -44.25
C ALA A 56 -27.65 9.33 -44.63
N ILE A 57 -26.90 10.40 -44.41
CA ILE A 57 -27.19 11.74 -44.89
C ILE A 57 -26.08 12.09 -45.88
N ASP A 58 -26.45 12.15 -47.14
CA ASP A 58 -25.62 12.47 -48.30
C ASP A 58 -26.19 13.75 -48.92
N ASP A 59 -25.43 14.84 -48.86
CA ASP A 59 -25.82 16.14 -49.43
C ASP A 59 -25.55 16.24 -50.95
N ALA A 60 -25.00 15.17 -51.54
CA ALA A 60 -24.56 15.07 -52.94
C ALA A 60 -23.46 16.07 -53.34
N ILE A 61 -22.79 16.69 -52.37
CA ILE A 61 -21.71 17.68 -52.58
C ILE A 61 -20.37 17.13 -52.06
N GLY A 62 -20.37 16.25 -51.03
CA GLY A 62 -19.18 15.62 -50.43
C GLY A 62 -18.98 14.12 -50.71
N GLU A 63 -17.95 13.53 -50.09
CA GLU A 63 -17.81 12.07 -50.07
C GLU A 63 -18.86 11.46 -49.12
N ARG A 64 -19.46 10.36 -49.55
CA ARG A 64 -20.48 9.64 -48.76
C ARG A 64 -19.91 9.13 -47.43
N PRO A 65 -20.73 9.04 -46.37
CA PRO A 65 -20.30 8.31 -45.18
C PRO A 65 -20.17 6.83 -45.53
N TYR A 66 -19.35 6.09 -44.81
CA TYR A 66 -19.12 4.67 -45.13
C TYR A 66 -19.00 3.80 -43.89
N LEU A 67 -19.53 2.58 -43.99
CA LEU A 67 -19.30 1.53 -43.01
C LEU A 67 -17.92 0.92 -43.24
N MET A 68 -17.12 0.82 -42.20
CA MET A 68 -15.79 0.23 -42.21
C MET A 68 -15.83 -1.16 -41.62
N TYR A 69 -15.12 -2.10 -42.24
CA TYR A 69 -14.81 -3.39 -41.64
C TYR A 69 -13.38 -3.37 -41.10
N LYS A 70 -13.23 -3.73 -39.83
CA LYS A 70 -11.95 -3.75 -39.10
C LYS A 70 -10.87 -4.45 -39.93
N ASN A 71 -11.12 -5.69 -40.33
CA ASN A 71 -10.11 -6.57 -40.95
C ASN A 71 -10.10 -6.52 -42.50
N ARG A 72 -10.16 -5.33 -43.08
CA ARG A 72 -10.16 -5.13 -44.54
C ARG A 72 -8.96 -5.80 -45.24
N ALA A 73 -9.17 -6.28 -46.48
CA ALA A 73 -8.07 -6.75 -47.35
C ALA A 73 -7.27 -5.57 -47.94
N GLY A 74 -5.93 -5.60 -47.82
CA GLY A 74 -5.02 -4.57 -48.35
C GLY A 74 -4.64 -3.44 -47.38
N GLY A 75 -5.00 -3.55 -46.10
CA GLY A 75 -4.71 -2.60 -45.01
C GLY A 75 -5.71 -2.82 -43.85
N ASN A 76 -5.43 -2.36 -42.64
CA ASN A 76 -6.27 -2.64 -41.47
C ASN A 76 -6.89 -1.35 -40.86
N TYR A 77 -8.18 -1.42 -40.52
CA TYR A 77 -8.90 -0.37 -39.79
C TYR A 77 -8.99 -0.64 -38.28
N THR A 78 -8.11 -1.48 -37.69
CA THR A 78 -8.07 -1.76 -36.24
C THR A 78 -8.18 -0.51 -35.38
N ASN A 79 -7.46 0.56 -35.75
CA ASN A 79 -7.44 1.82 -34.98
C ASN A 79 -8.57 2.79 -35.38
N ARG A 80 -9.53 2.35 -36.20
CA ARG A 80 -10.70 3.11 -36.67
C ARG A 80 -12.03 2.47 -36.28
N VAL A 81 -11.99 1.34 -35.56
CA VAL A 81 -13.14 0.64 -34.99
C VAL A 81 -12.88 0.51 -33.50
N PHE A 82 -13.80 0.95 -32.64
CA PHE A 82 -13.61 0.95 -31.19
C PHE A 82 -13.95 -0.42 -30.61
N GLU A 83 -15.14 -0.93 -30.92
CA GLU A 83 -15.64 -2.22 -30.46
C GLU A 83 -16.14 -3.05 -31.65
N GLY A 84 -16.10 -4.37 -31.54
CA GLY A 84 -16.61 -5.24 -32.60
C GLY A 84 -15.78 -5.23 -33.89
N LEU A 85 -16.47 -5.36 -35.02
CA LEU A 85 -15.89 -5.49 -36.35
C LEU A 85 -16.21 -4.30 -37.25
N TYR A 86 -17.16 -3.43 -36.89
CA TYR A 86 -17.65 -2.38 -37.74
C TYR A 86 -17.73 -1.03 -37.04
N ALA A 87 -17.40 0.05 -37.76
CA ALA A 87 -17.62 1.41 -37.31
C ALA A 87 -18.00 2.30 -38.50
N LEU A 88 -18.59 3.47 -38.22
CA LEU A 88 -18.96 4.42 -39.25
C LEU A 88 -17.91 5.52 -39.40
N ALA A 89 -17.53 5.81 -40.63
CA ALA A 89 -16.79 7.01 -40.99
C ALA A 89 -17.76 8.06 -41.56
N ILE A 90 -17.82 9.22 -40.92
CA ILE A 90 -18.59 10.38 -41.37
C ILE A 90 -17.66 11.33 -42.13
N ASN A 91 -17.85 11.36 -43.44
CA ASN A 91 -17.11 12.21 -44.37
C ASN A 91 -17.68 13.64 -44.41
N GLN A 92 -16.95 14.55 -45.03
CA GLN A 92 -17.35 15.97 -45.16
C GLN A 92 -18.68 16.12 -45.90
N GLY A 93 -19.51 17.08 -45.49
CA GLY A 93 -20.84 17.30 -46.06
C GLY A 93 -21.84 16.18 -45.77
N SER A 94 -21.48 15.19 -44.94
CA SER A 94 -22.28 13.99 -44.77
C SER A 94 -22.57 13.66 -43.29
N GLY A 95 -23.44 12.69 -43.07
CA GLY A 95 -23.85 12.26 -41.74
C GLY A 95 -24.53 10.91 -41.68
N ILE A 96 -24.94 10.53 -40.47
CA ILE A 96 -25.78 9.36 -40.23
C ILE A 96 -26.88 9.74 -39.25
N LYS A 97 -28.05 9.12 -39.39
CA LYS A 97 -29.17 9.32 -38.48
C LYS A 97 -29.92 8.05 -38.15
N THR A 98 -30.61 8.06 -37.02
CA THR A 98 -31.53 7.02 -36.58
C THR A 98 -32.68 7.65 -35.78
N THR A 99 -33.73 6.88 -35.52
CA THR A 99 -34.86 7.29 -34.70
C THR A 99 -35.09 6.30 -33.56
N PHE A 100 -35.41 6.81 -32.38
CA PHE A 100 -35.63 6.01 -31.18
C PHE A 100 -36.74 6.64 -30.31
N PRO A 101 -37.41 5.85 -29.45
CA PRO A 101 -38.51 6.37 -28.65
C PRO A 101 -38.03 7.33 -27.56
N VAL A 102 -38.79 8.40 -27.31
CA VAL A 102 -38.55 9.35 -26.20
C VAL A 102 -39.85 9.75 -25.51
N THR A 103 -39.76 10.15 -24.25
CA THR A 103 -40.85 10.72 -23.46
C THR A 103 -40.57 12.19 -23.16
N ALA A 104 -41.50 13.08 -23.51
CA ALA A 104 -41.38 14.51 -23.24
C ALA A 104 -41.14 14.80 -21.75
N GLY A 105 -40.13 15.61 -21.45
CA GLY A 105 -39.76 15.97 -20.06
C GLY A 105 -38.87 14.95 -19.35
N VAL A 106 -38.57 13.79 -19.94
CA VAL A 106 -37.59 12.83 -19.41
C VAL A 106 -36.18 13.23 -19.84
N THR A 107 -35.23 13.08 -18.93
CA THR A 107 -33.80 13.30 -19.18
C THR A 107 -33.14 12.01 -19.64
N TYR A 108 -32.41 12.09 -20.74
CA TYR A 108 -31.68 11.02 -21.39
C TYR A 108 -30.19 11.38 -21.43
N THR A 109 -29.34 10.36 -21.55
CA THR A 109 -27.92 10.52 -21.81
C THR A 109 -27.53 9.82 -23.11
N LEU A 110 -26.90 10.57 -24.01
CA LEU A 110 -26.24 10.08 -25.23
C LEU A 110 -24.76 9.86 -24.90
N SER A 111 -24.25 8.68 -25.21
CA SER A 111 -22.83 8.34 -25.11
C SER A 111 -22.35 7.72 -26.43
N PHE A 112 -21.19 8.11 -26.93
CA PHE A 112 -20.61 7.51 -28.15
C PHE A 112 -19.09 7.66 -28.18
N GLN A 113 -18.42 6.71 -28.82
CA GLN A 113 -17.00 6.76 -29.08
C GLN A 113 -16.74 7.48 -30.39
N VAL A 114 -15.85 8.47 -30.37
CA VAL A 114 -15.49 9.21 -31.57
C VAL A 114 -14.01 9.51 -31.63
N ARG A 115 -13.46 9.50 -32.83
CA ARG A 115 -12.14 10.07 -33.14
C ARG A 115 -12.18 10.84 -34.45
N LYS A 116 -11.21 11.74 -34.64
CA LYS A 116 -10.96 12.37 -35.93
C LYS A 116 -9.82 11.67 -36.66
N GLY A 117 -9.85 11.73 -37.99
CA GLY A 117 -8.71 11.36 -38.83
C GLY A 117 -7.52 12.31 -38.65
N THR A 118 -6.44 12.05 -39.38
CA THR A 118 -5.12 12.71 -39.19
C THR A 118 -4.97 14.07 -39.89
N THR A 119 -5.93 14.48 -40.72
CA THR A 119 -5.91 15.75 -41.47
C THR A 119 -6.02 16.98 -40.54
N ALA A 120 -5.34 18.09 -40.83
CA ALA A 120 -5.48 19.30 -40.03
C ALA A 120 -6.75 20.10 -40.36
N GLY A 121 -7.25 20.93 -39.43
CA GLY A 121 -8.30 21.93 -39.71
C GLY A 121 -9.75 21.43 -39.73
N TYR A 122 -10.12 20.50 -38.86
CA TYR A 122 -11.50 20.00 -38.71
C TYR A 122 -12.48 21.08 -38.27
N THR A 123 -13.69 21.06 -38.84
CA THR A 123 -14.86 21.71 -38.23
C THR A 123 -15.42 20.81 -37.12
N PRO A 124 -16.00 21.37 -36.06
CA PRO A 124 -16.63 20.58 -35.01
C PRO A 124 -17.65 19.55 -35.54
N LEU A 125 -17.69 18.36 -34.94
CA LEU A 125 -18.73 17.36 -35.26
C LEU A 125 -20.08 17.84 -34.74
N GLU A 126 -21.07 17.95 -35.62
CA GLU A 126 -22.43 18.37 -35.26
C GLU A 126 -23.26 17.17 -34.80
N VAL A 127 -23.96 17.32 -33.69
CA VAL A 127 -24.88 16.32 -33.17
C VAL A 127 -26.22 16.98 -32.85
N SER A 128 -27.28 16.44 -33.41
CA SER A 128 -28.66 16.87 -33.15
C SER A 128 -29.51 15.71 -32.63
N ILE A 129 -30.22 15.92 -31.52
CA ILE A 129 -31.04 14.90 -30.87
C ILE A 129 -32.25 15.52 -30.16
N ALA A 130 -33.46 15.04 -30.44
CA ALA A 130 -34.70 15.44 -29.72
C ALA A 130 -34.93 16.97 -29.55
N GLY A 131 -34.56 17.78 -30.55
CA GLY A 131 -34.66 19.25 -30.54
C GLY A 131 -33.44 20.00 -29.97
N PHE A 132 -32.44 19.27 -29.50
CA PHE A 132 -31.14 19.79 -29.09
C PHE A 132 -30.12 19.73 -30.24
N ASN A 133 -29.29 20.77 -30.40
CA ASN A 133 -28.22 20.84 -31.38
C ASN A 133 -26.92 21.28 -30.69
N THR A 134 -25.85 20.51 -30.85
CA THR A 134 -24.51 20.85 -30.32
C THR A 134 -23.41 20.53 -31.32
N THR A 135 -22.21 21.01 -31.01
CA THR A 135 -21.00 20.77 -31.79
C THR A 135 -19.83 20.37 -30.89
N PHE A 136 -19.06 19.36 -31.29
CA PHE A 136 -17.90 18.88 -30.54
C PHE A 136 -16.59 19.28 -31.23
N ALA A 137 -15.94 20.32 -30.70
CA ALA A 137 -14.70 20.87 -31.27
C ALA A 137 -13.43 20.11 -30.83
N SER A 138 -13.43 19.51 -29.64
CA SER A 138 -12.24 18.92 -29.00
C SER A 138 -12.02 17.43 -29.30
N VAL A 139 -12.44 16.96 -30.48
CA VAL A 139 -12.22 15.56 -30.86
C VAL A 139 -10.74 15.31 -31.18
N THR A 140 -10.17 14.27 -30.57
CA THR A 140 -8.76 13.88 -30.72
C THR A 140 -8.57 12.78 -31.77
N GLY A 141 -7.31 12.48 -32.11
CA GLY A 141 -6.96 11.45 -33.09
C GLY A 141 -7.17 10.00 -32.60
N SER A 142 -7.39 9.83 -31.30
CA SER A 142 -7.72 8.56 -30.64
C SER A 142 -9.20 8.54 -30.28
N PHE A 143 -9.79 7.34 -30.10
CA PHE A 143 -11.17 7.24 -29.64
C PHE A 143 -11.31 7.85 -28.24
N GLN A 144 -12.33 8.68 -28.09
CA GLN A 144 -12.73 9.23 -26.82
C GLN A 144 -14.23 9.07 -26.66
N LEU A 145 -14.65 8.79 -25.42
CA LEU A 145 -16.05 8.77 -25.07
C LEU A 145 -16.56 10.20 -24.94
N LEU A 146 -17.59 10.54 -25.71
CA LEU A 146 -18.33 11.78 -25.53
C LEU A 146 -19.71 11.44 -24.96
N THR A 147 -20.08 12.16 -23.90
CA THR A 147 -21.35 12.00 -23.21
C THR A 147 -22.09 13.33 -23.18
N TYR A 148 -23.39 13.29 -23.43
CA TYR A 148 -24.25 14.46 -23.39
C TYR A 148 -25.62 14.12 -22.80
N THR A 149 -26.03 14.87 -21.78
CA THR A 149 -27.35 14.72 -21.15
C THR A 149 -28.32 15.75 -21.73
N PHE A 150 -29.50 15.30 -22.16
CA PHE A 150 -30.54 16.15 -22.73
C PHE A 150 -31.91 15.80 -22.14
N THR A 151 -32.77 16.81 -21.98
CA THR A 151 -34.18 16.58 -21.65
C THR A 151 -35.00 16.65 -22.93
N ALA A 152 -35.76 15.60 -23.24
CA ALA A 152 -36.55 15.54 -24.47
C ALA A 152 -37.64 16.63 -24.46
N SER A 153 -37.57 17.55 -25.43
CA SER A 153 -38.47 18.70 -25.54
C SER A 153 -39.69 18.47 -26.44
N THR A 154 -39.70 17.34 -27.16
CA THR A 154 -40.68 17.06 -28.22
C THR A 154 -41.86 16.24 -27.70
N THR A 155 -43.07 16.52 -28.19
CA THR A 155 -44.26 15.68 -27.97
C THR A 155 -44.39 14.53 -28.97
N ASN A 156 -43.43 14.37 -29.90
CA ASN A 156 -43.38 13.26 -30.84
C ASN A 156 -42.86 12.01 -30.10
N PRO A 157 -43.53 10.85 -30.19
CA PRO A 157 -43.10 9.62 -29.51
C PRO A 157 -41.73 9.08 -29.97
N ALA A 158 -41.17 9.57 -31.09
CA ALA A 158 -39.83 9.21 -31.55
C ALA A 158 -38.96 10.45 -31.84
N ALA A 159 -37.73 10.45 -31.33
CA ALA A 159 -36.72 11.46 -31.62
C ALA A 159 -35.74 10.98 -32.70
N GLU A 160 -35.25 11.90 -33.51
CA GLU A 160 -34.14 11.66 -34.44
C GLU A 160 -32.81 12.01 -33.76
N LEU A 161 -31.85 11.08 -33.79
CA LEU A 161 -30.43 11.35 -33.51
C LEU A 161 -29.70 11.46 -34.84
N ARG A 162 -28.93 12.52 -35.02
CA ARG A 162 -28.11 12.77 -36.20
C ARG A 162 -26.71 13.21 -35.81
N PHE A 163 -25.72 12.59 -36.44
CA PHE A 163 -24.33 13.03 -36.47
C PHE A 163 -24.04 13.60 -37.86
N PHE A 164 -23.40 14.76 -37.95
CA PHE A 164 -23.12 15.42 -39.22
C PHE A 164 -21.77 16.15 -39.21
N ASN A 165 -21.01 16.00 -40.28
CA ASN A 165 -19.72 16.66 -40.46
C ASN A 165 -19.87 17.77 -41.51
N SER A 166 -19.97 19.02 -41.04
CA SER A 166 -20.16 20.20 -41.88
C SER A 166 -18.89 20.76 -42.51
N ALA A 167 -17.77 20.02 -42.47
CA ALA A 167 -16.53 20.45 -43.12
C ALA A 167 -16.76 20.76 -44.61
N PRO A 168 -16.15 21.83 -45.15
CA PRO A 168 -16.29 22.18 -46.56
C PRO A 168 -15.58 21.14 -47.46
N THR A 169 -16.14 20.89 -48.64
CA THR A 169 -15.60 19.93 -49.61
C THR A 169 -14.59 20.61 -50.56
N PRO A 170 -13.52 19.92 -51.04
CA PRO A 170 -13.05 18.57 -50.74
C PRO A 170 -11.80 18.58 -49.83
N ASP A 171 -11.93 18.12 -48.59
CA ASP A 171 -10.82 18.11 -47.63
C ASP A 171 -10.98 16.88 -46.72
N TYR A 172 -10.24 15.79 -47.00
CA TYR A 172 -10.32 14.42 -46.45
C TYR A 172 -10.35 14.30 -44.90
N LYS A 173 -11.37 14.88 -44.27
CA LYS A 173 -11.59 15.04 -42.84
C LYS A 173 -12.74 14.13 -42.43
N THR A 174 -12.42 13.09 -41.67
CA THR A 174 -13.38 12.06 -41.29
C THR A 174 -13.52 11.97 -39.78
N TYR A 175 -14.75 11.78 -39.31
CA TYR A 175 -15.02 11.36 -37.93
C TYR A 175 -15.36 9.88 -37.94
N ASP A 176 -14.62 9.08 -37.17
CA ASP A 176 -14.96 7.67 -36.97
C ASP A 176 -15.80 7.58 -35.69
N ILE A 177 -17.00 7.00 -35.78
CA ILE A 177 -17.98 6.88 -34.68
C ILE A 177 -18.33 5.41 -34.46
N ASP A 178 -18.45 5.04 -33.18
CA ASP A 178 -18.75 3.70 -32.74
C ASP A 178 -19.42 3.70 -31.34
N ALA A 179 -19.96 2.56 -30.91
CA ALA A 179 -20.55 2.33 -29.59
C ALA A 179 -21.56 3.41 -29.15
N VAL A 180 -22.52 3.73 -30.02
CA VAL A 180 -23.53 4.77 -29.74
C VAL A 180 -24.64 4.22 -28.83
N VAL A 181 -24.85 4.88 -27.70
CA VAL A 181 -25.82 4.52 -26.66
C VAL A 181 -26.70 5.71 -26.32
N VAL A 182 -28.00 5.48 -26.22
CA VAL A 182 -28.95 6.41 -25.57
C VAL A 182 -29.70 5.67 -24.48
N GLU A 183 -29.68 6.22 -23.26
CA GLU A 183 -30.38 5.65 -22.10
C GLU A 183 -31.11 6.72 -21.28
N GLU A 184 -32.14 6.32 -20.52
CA GLU A 184 -32.86 7.21 -19.60
C GLU A 184 -32.02 7.48 -18.33
N GLY A 185 -31.87 8.74 -17.94
CA GLY A 185 -31.11 9.15 -16.75
C GLY A 185 -30.04 10.24 -17.00
N THR A 186 -29.44 10.72 -15.91
CA THR A 186 -28.42 11.80 -15.91
C THR A 186 -26.99 11.31 -16.11
N GLY A 187 -26.80 10.09 -16.58
CA GLY A 187 -25.49 9.53 -16.85
C GLY A 187 -25.59 8.06 -17.21
N PRO A 188 -24.56 7.49 -17.85
CA PRO A 188 -24.57 6.10 -18.18
C PRO A 188 -24.53 5.22 -16.93
N THR A 189 -25.34 4.16 -16.90
CA THR A 189 -25.26 3.12 -15.85
C THR A 189 -23.95 2.33 -15.92
N THR A 190 -23.16 2.55 -16.96
CA THR A 190 -21.75 2.17 -17.07
C THR A 190 -20.92 3.44 -16.90
N PRO A 191 -20.09 3.58 -15.84
CA PRO A 191 -19.22 4.74 -15.70
C PRO A 191 -18.41 4.98 -17.00
N PRO A 192 -18.12 6.23 -17.37
CA PRO A 192 -17.05 6.49 -18.35
C PRO A 192 -15.84 5.66 -17.91
N ASN A 193 -15.17 4.96 -18.84
CA ASN A 193 -13.92 4.29 -18.51
C ASN A 193 -13.04 5.34 -17.80
N PRO A 194 -12.78 5.20 -16.49
CA PRO A 194 -12.09 6.24 -15.73
C PRO A 194 -10.59 6.25 -16.08
N PHE A 195 -10.16 5.27 -16.86
CA PHE A 195 -8.79 5.08 -17.31
C PHE A 195 -8.53 5.78 -18.64
N VAL A 196 -7.36 6.43 -18.73
CA VAL A 196 -6.78 7.02 -19.93
C VAL A 196 -6.27 5.91 -20.86
N GLY A 197 -5.70 4.85 -20.29
CA GLY A 197 -5.19 3.70 -21.04
C GLY A 197 -6.31 2.79 -21.55
N LEU A 198 -6.06 2.13 -22.68
CA LEU A 198 -6.90 1.03 -23.14
C LEU A 198 -6.73 -0.17 -22.19
N PRO A 199 -7.79 -0.99 -22.01
CA PRO A 199 -7.67 -2.25 -21.29
C PRO A 199 -6.54 -3.11 -21.86
N ALA A 200 -5.70 -3.65 -20.98
CA ALA A 200 -4.61 -4.53 -21.38
C ALA A 200 -5.14 -5.89 -21.82
N ASP A 201 -4.53 -6.46 -22.87
CA ASP A 201 -4.78 -7.85 -23.25
C ASP A 201 -4.27 -8.81 -22.16
N ALA A 202 -4.98 -9.90 -21.94
CA ALA A 202 -4.61 -10.85 -20.89
C ALA A 202 -3.44 -11.76 -21.32
N GLY A 203 -3.06 -11.80 -22.59
CA GLY A 203 -2.15 -12.79 -23.15
C GLY A 203 -2.73 -14.21 -23.13
N ASP A 204 -2.13 -15.10 -23.90
CA ASP A 204 -2.46 -16.52 -23.90
C ASP A 204 -1.63 -17.28 -22.85
N PRO A 205 -2.21 -17.72 -21.72
CA PRO A 205 -1.46 -18.48 -20.71
C PRO A 205 -1.07 -19.89 -21.17
N ALA A 206 -1.50 -20.33 -22.36
CA ALA A 206 -1.11 -21.59 -22.98
C ALA A 206 0.07 -21.45 -23.97
N PHE A 207 0.70 -20.27 -24.06
CA PHE A 207 1.80 -20.02 -24.98
C PHE A 207 2.96 -21.02 -24.85
N ILE A 208 3.69 -21.21 -25.94
CA ILE A 208 4.92 -22.01 -25.98
C ILE A 208 5.97 -21.26 -26.79
N THR A 209 7.16 -21.16 -26.23
CA THR A 209 8.37 -20.65 -26.90
C THR A 209 9.45 -21.72 -26.97
N SER A 210 10.63 -21.37 -27.50
CA SER A 210 11.76 -22.29 -27.53
C SER A 210 12.26 -22.67 -26.12
N HIS A 211 12.11 -21.81 -25.10
CA HIS A 211 12.61 -22.08 -23.74
C HIS A 211 11.54 -22.06 -22.64
N PHE A 212 10.37 -21.47 -22.89
CA PHE A 212 9.31 -21.29 -21.90
C PHE A 212 7.97 -21.85 -22.37
N SER A 213 7.13 -22.20 -21.40
CA SER A 213 5.73 -22.58 -21.60
C SER A 213 4.89 -21.91 -20.52
N GLY A 214 3.70 -21.47 -20.91
CA GLY A 214 2.77 -20.76 -20.04
C GLY A 214 2.14 -21.66 -18.98
N SER A 215 1.68 -21.01 -17.91
CA SER A 215 1.13 -21.64 -16.72
C SER A 215 -0.06 -22.59 -16.99
N GLN A 216 -0.87 -22.32 -18.02
CA GLN A 216 -2.03 -23.15 -18.36
C GLN A 216 -1.63 -24.56 -18.79
N ASN A 217 -0.47 -24.71 -19.43
CA ASN A 217 0.06 -26.03 -19.82
C ASN A 217 0.48 -26.85 -18.58
N CYS A 218 0.86 -26.19 -17.49
CA CYS A 218 1.15 -26.84 -16.20
C CYS A 218 -0.15 -27.19 -15.45
N ALA A 219 -1.17 -26.33 -15.53
CA ALA A 219 -2.44 -26.46 -14.83
C ALA A 219 -3.17 -27.77 -15.15
N MET A 220 -2.99 -28.32 -16.36
CA MET A 220 -3.61 -29.59 -16.79
C MET A 220 -3.33 -30.76 -15.83
N CYS A 221 -2.13 -30.78 -15.24
CA CYS A 221 -1.72 -31.82 -14.29
C CYS A 221 -1.73 -31.33 -12.84
N HIS A 222 -1.51 -30.03 -12.62
CA HIS A 222 -1.21 -29.46 -11.31
C HIS A 222 -2.37 -28.69 -10.65
N ASN A 223 -3.50 -28.54 -11.34
CA ASN A 223 -4.76 -28.10 -10.73
C ASN A 223 -5.70 -29.29 -10.51
N GLY A 224 -6.62 -29.12 -9.55
CA GLY A 224 -7.51 -30.18 -9.07
C GLY A 224 -6.82 -31.19 -8.15
N ILE A 225 -5.62 -30.87 -7.65
CA ILE A 225 -4.91 -31.69 -6.67
C ILE A 225 -5.36 -31.32 -5.25
N VAL A 226 -5.42 -32.32 -4.37
CA VAL A 226 -5.85 -32.17 -2.99
C VAL A 226 -4.86 -32.77 -2.01
N ASP A 227 -4.89 -32.30 -0.77
CA ASP A 227 -4.14 -32.87 0.35
C ASP A 227 -4.88 -34.04 1.03
N ASN A 228 -4.30 -34.59 2.11
CA ASN A 228 -4.90 -35.70 2.87
C ASN A 228 -6.23 -35.34 3.57
N GLN A 229 -6.58 -34.06 3.65
CA GLN A 229 -7.85 -33.55 4.18
C GLN A 229 -8.82 -33.16 3.07
N SER A 230 -8.52 -33.51 1.82
CA SER A 230 -9.30 -33.12 0.64
C SER A 230 -9.39 -31.61 0.41
N LYS A 231 -8.46 -30.83 0.96
CA LYS A 231 -8.35 -29.40 0.68
C LYS A 231 -7.68 -29.21 -0.69
N ASP A 232 -8.24 -28.32 -1.50
CA ASP A 232 -7.63 -27.92 -2.78
C ASP A 232 -6.27 -27.25 -2.55
N VAL A 233 -5.26 -27.74 -3.26
CA VAL A 233 -3.87 -27.23 -3.23
C VAL A 233 -3.32 -27.07 -4.65
N SER A 234 -4.23 -26.75 -5.58
CA SER A 234 -3.95 -26.46 -6.99
C SER A 234 -2.87 -25.40 -7.15
N ILE A 235 -1.74 -25.79 -7.75
CA ILE A 235 -0.55 -24.95 -7.84
C ILE A 235 -0.81 -23.67 -8.64
N VAL A 236 -1.43 -23.78 -9.82
CA VAL A 236 -1.65 -22.63 -10.70
C VAL A 236 -2.79 -21.76 -10.17
N THR A 237 -3.81 -22.35 -9.54
CA THR A 237 -4.89 -21.60 -8.89
C THR A 237 -4.34 -20.69 -7.79
N ASP A 238 -3.54 -21.23 -6.86
CA ASP A 238 -2.90 -20.45 -5.79
C ASP A 238 -1.98 -19.35 -6.40
N TRP A 239 -1.06 -19.74 -7.28
CA TRP A 239 -0.08 -18.83 -7.89
C TRP A 239 -0.72 -17.68 -8.67
N SER A 240 -1.81 -17.93 -9.42
CA SER A 240 -2.40 -16.98 -10.38
C SER A 240 -2.86 -15.65 -9.77
N SER A 241 -3.16 -15.64 -8.47
CA SER A 241 -3.62 -14.44 -7.74
C SER A 241 -2.51 -13.72 -6.99
N THR A 242 -1.27 -14.21 -7.06
CA THR A 242 -0.11 -13.63 -6.38
C THR A 242 0.47 -12.47 -7.18
N MET A 243 1.31 -11.65 -6.53
CA MET A 243 2.08 -10.62 -7.24
C MET A 243 3.06 -11.21 -8.26
N MET A 244 3.47 -12.47 -8.12
CA MET A 244 4.38 -13.14 -9.07
C MET A 244 3.68 -13.39 -10.41
N ALA A 245 2.44 -13.90 -10.39
CA ALA A 245 1.65 -14.09 -11.61
C ALA A 245 1.25 -12.77 -12.28
N ASN A 246 1.14 -11.69 -11.49
CA ASN A 246 0.67 -10.39 -11.94
C ASN A 246 1.81 -9.34 -12.01
N SER A 247 3.07 -9.78 -12.05
CA SER A 247 4.23 -8.89 -11.90
C SER A 247 4.36 -7.86 -13.01
N SER A 248 3.98 -8.20 -14.25
CA SER A 248 3.93 -7.29 -15.40
C SER A 248 2.61 -6.53 -15.51
N ARG A 249 1.58 -6.99 -14.80
CA ARG A 249 0.25 -6.35 -14.73
C ARG A 249 0.17 -5.27 -13.66
N ASP A 250 1.07 -5.34 -12.69
CA ASP A 250 1.15 -4.40 -11.57
C ASP A 250 1.17 -2.95 -12.08
N PRO A 251 0.08 -2.18 -11.85
CA PRO A 251 -0.03 -0.83 -12.37
C PRO A 251 0.95 0.12 -11.68
N PHE A 252 1.37 -0.16 -10.44
CA PHE A 252 2.40 0.64 -9.77
C PHE A 252 3.76 0.44 -10.47
N TRP A 253 4.12 -0.80 -10.78
CA TRP A 253 5.33 -1.08 -11.56
C TRP A 253 5.28 -0.43 -12.94
N ARG A 254 4.16 -0.55 -13.67
CA ARG A 254 4.02 0.07 -15.00
C ARG A 254 4.16 1.58 -14.94
N ALA A 255 3.46 2.24 -14.01
CA ALA A 255 3.53 3.67 -13.78
C ALA A 255 4.96 4.11 -13.44
N LYS A 256 5.63 3.39 -12.55
CA LYS A 256 6.99 3.74 -12.11
C LYS A 256 8.02 3.55 -13.20
N VAL A 257 7.99 2.43 -13.93
CA VAL A 257 8.89 2.21 -15.08
C VAL A 257 8.68 3.29 -16.14
N ARG A 258 7.43 3.64 -16.43
CA ARG A 258 7.11 4.71 -17.39
C ARG A 258 7.63 6.07 -16.93
N SER A 259 7.43 6.40 -15.65
CA SER A 259 7.98 7.61 -15.01
C SER A 259 9.51 7.68 -15.15
N GLU A 260 10.23 6.61 -14.80
CA GLU A 260 11.70 6.57 -14.94
C GLU A 260 12.12 6.74 -16.42
N MET A 261 11.42 6.12 -17.37
CA MET A 261 11.70 6.30 -18.81
C MET A 261 11.41 7.71 -19.32
N SER A 262 10.39 8.38 -18.76
CA SER A 262 10.04 9.75 -19.11
C SER A 262 11.05 10.76 -18.56
N ARG A 263 11.56 10.50 -17.34
CA ARG A 263 12.59 11.33 -16.69
C ARG A 263 13.98 11.10 -17.29
N HIS A 264 14.26 9.88 -17.78
CA HIS A 264 15.55 9.46 -18.34
C HIS A 264 15.40 8.77 -19.71
N PRO A 265 14.99 9.50 -20.77
CA PRO A 265 14.79 8.91 -22.10
C PRO A 265 16.07 8.32 -22.71
N GLU A 266 17.24 8.83 -22.32
CA GLU A 266 18.55 8.32 -22.71
C GLU A 266 18.87 6.92 -22.15
N LEU A 267 18.16 6.50 -21.09
CA LEU A 267 18.38 5.22 -20.40
C LEU A 267 17.35 4.14 -20.74
N GLN A 268 16.48 4.36 -21.73
CA GLN A 268 15.40 3.43 -22.06
C GLN A 268 15.87 1.98 -22.25
N THR A 269 16.98 1.73 -22.93
CA THR A 269 17.50 0.37 -23.12
C THR A 269 17.86 -0.29 -21.77
N VAL A 270 18.47 0.46 -20.86
CA VAL A 270 18.86 -0.03 -19.53
C VAL A 270 17.62 -0.32 -18.68
N ILE A 271 16.65 0.59 -18.68
CA ILE A 271 15.39 0.46 -17.94
C ILE A 271 14.59 -0.74 -18.45
N ASN A 272 14.41 -0.84 -19.78
CA ASN A 272 13.68 -1.94 -20.39
C ASN A 272 14.29 -3.31 -20.04
N ASP A 273 15.62 -3.46 -20.10
CA ASP A 273 16.27 -4.72 -19.71
C ASP A 273 16.15 -4.96 -18.19
N LYS A 274 16.57 -4.00 -17.35
CA LYS A 274 16.64 -4.21 -15.89
C LYS A 274 15.27 -4.51 -15.28
N CYS A 275 14.24 -3.74 -15.63
CA CYS A 275 12.91 -3.89 -15.04
C CYS A 275 12.19 -5.16 -15.53
N SER A 276 12.40 -5.56 -16.78
CA SER A 276 11.76 -6.78 -17.33
C SER A 276 12.41 -8.07 -16.82
N LYS A 277 13.66 -8.06 -16.34
CA LYS A 277 14.31 -9.26 -15.77
C LYS A 277 13.55 -9.89 -14.60
N CYS A 278 12.86 -9.09 -13.78
CA CYS A 278 12.15 -9.59 -12.61
C CYS A 278 10.63 -9.53 -12.78
N HIS A 279 10.10 -8.62 -13.59
CA HIS A 279 8.64 -8.43 -13.76
C HIS A 279 8.06 -9.09 -15.02
N ALA A 280 8.86 -9.29 -16.07
CA ALA A 280 8.48 -10.06 -17.27
C ALA A 280 9.61 -11.04 -17.64
N PRO A 281 10.04 -11.89 -16.70
CA PRO A 281 11.32 -12.58 -16.75
C PRO A 281 11.45 -13.59 -17.90
N MET A 282 10.36 -14.28 -18.27
CA MET A 282 10.37 -15.24 -19.38
C MET A 282 10.52 -14.52 -20.73
N ALA A 283 9.83 -13.40 -20.93
CA ALA A 283 10.01 -12.57 -22.12
C ALA A 283 11.44 -12.02 -22.22
N ASN A 284 11.98 -11.46 -21.14
CA ASN A 284 13.37 -10.98 -21.10
C ASN A 284 14.39 -12.08 -21.39
N ALA A 285 14.27 -13.24 -20.72
CA ALA A 285 15.18 -14.36 -20.93
C ALA A 285 15.08 -14.93 -22.34
N GLN A 286 13.86 -15.04 -22.90
CA GLN A 286 13.67 -15.47 -24.29
C GLN A 286 14.30 -14.48 -25.27
N ALA A 287 14.18 -13.17 -25.04
CA ALA A 287 14.84 -12.17 -25.89
C ALA A 287 16.36 -12.28 -25.87
N LYS A 288 16.95 -12.62 -24.72
CA LYS A 288 18.40 -12.90 -24.62
C LYS A 288 18.79 -14.11 -25.46
N LYS A 289 18.01 -15.19 -25.39
CA LYS A 289 18.24 -16.40 -26.18
C LYS A 289 18.08 -16.15 -27.69
N ASP A 290 17.13 -15.30 -28.07
CA ASP A 290 16.89 -14.91 -29.46
C ASP A 290 17.90 -13.87 -29.99
N GLY A 291 18.77 -13.32 -29.14
CA GLY A 291 19.66 -12.21 -29.51
C GLY A 291 18.94 -10.88 -29.77
N SER A 292 17.72 -10.71 -29.24
CA SER A 292 16.83 -9.55 -29.47
C SER A 292 16.69 -8.61 -28.27
N SER A 293 17.44 -8.81 -27.19
CA SER A 293 17.33 -8.00 -25.97
C SER A 293 17.56 -6.50 -26.17
N ALA A 294 18.48 -6.12 -27.05
CA ALA A 294 18.82 -4.72 -27.26
C ALA A 294 17.67 -3.89 -27.86
N SER A 295 16.76 -4.54 -28.59
CA SER A 295 15.59 -3.91 -29.21
C SER A 295 14.29 -4.17 -28.45
N GLN A 296 14.33 -4.88 -27.31
CA GLN A 296 13.13 -5.17 -26.54
C GLN A 296 12.69 -3.94 -25.74
N THR A 297 11.45 -3.51 -25.95
CA THR A 297 10.79 -2.47 -25.16
C THR A 297 9.68 -3.06 -24.30
N ILE A 298 9.36 -2.40 -23.19
CA ILE A 298 8.23 -2.76 -22.31
C ILE A 298 6.92 -2.26 -22.91
N PHE A 299 6.91 -1.00 -23.37
CA PHE A 299 5.75 -0.31 -23.91
C PHE A 299 5.93 0.07 -25.39
N ASP A 300 4.90 0.70 -25.96
CA ASP A 300 4.89 1.38 -27.26
C ASP A 300 5.28 0.46 -28.44
N GLY A 301 4.54 -0.64 -28.60
CA GLY A 301 4.87 -1.79 -29.45
C GLY A 301 5.72 -2.85 -28.74
N GLY A 302 5.81 -2.77 -27.41
CA GLY A 302 6.69 -3.57 -26.57
C GLY A 302 6.06 -4.88 -26.08
N ILE A 303 6.72 -5.54 -25.14
CA ILE A 303 6.28 -6.84 -24.60
C ILE A 303 4.92 -6.79 -23.89
N LEU A 304 4.40 -5.62 -23.53
CA LEU A 304 3.04 -5.50 -22.96
C LEU A 304 1.94 -5.31 -24.01
N ASP A 305 2.29 -5.18 -25.29
CA ASP A 305 1.33 -4.99 -26.38
C ASP A 305 1.05 -6.30 -27.12
N VAL A 306 -0.24 -6.57 -27.41
CA VAL A 306 -0.74 -7.84 -27.98
C VAL A 306 -0.07 -8.24 -29.31
N GLY A 307 0.47 -7.27 -30.07
CA GLY A 307 1.15 -7.53 -31.34
C GLY A 307 2.59 -8.04 -31.19
N HIS A 308 3.16 -8.01 -29.99
CA HIS A 308 4.56 -8.38 -29.76
C HIS A 308 4.72 -9.89 -29.59
N ALA A 309 5.73 -10.49 -30.25
CA ALA A 309 5.94 -11.94 -30.28
C ALA A 309 6.23 -12.59 -28.91
N LYS A 310 6.48 -11.78 -27.88
CA LYS A 310 6.74 -12.23 -26.50
C LYS A 310 5.68 -11.74 -25.51
N HIS A 311 4.56 -11.22 -26.02
CA HIS A 311 3.48 -10.67 -25.22
C HIS A 311 2.98 -11.68 -24.18
N ASP A 312 2.62 -12.87 -24.63
CA ASP A 312 2.07 -13.91 -23.75
C ASP A 312 3.05 -14.32 -22.64
N ALA A 313 4.34 -14.43 -22.97
CA ALA A 313 5.40 -14.74 -22.00
C ALA A 313 5.63 -13.61 -20.98
N ALA A 314 5.36 -12.36 -21.35
CA ALA A 314 5.41 -11.23 -20.43
C ALA A 314 4.16 -11.20 -19.54
N MET A 315 2.99 -11.48 -20.12
CA MET A 315 1.70 -11.43 -19.43
C MET A 315 1.48 -12.58 -18.43
N ASP A 316 2.16 -13.71 -18.58
CA ASP A 316 2.16 -14.80 -17.58
C ASP A 316 3.12 -14.51 -16.38
N GLY A 317 3.81 -13.35 -16.38
CA GLY A 317 4.58 -12.85 -15.24
C GLY A 317 5.77 -13.73 -14.81
N VAL A 318 6.03 -13.80 -13.50
CA VAL A 318 7.00 -14.72 -12.90
C VAL A 318 6.36 -16.11 -12.75
N SER A 319 6.46 -16.92 -13.81
CA SER A 319 5.73 -18.19 -13.94
C SER A 319 6.58 -19.45 -13.69
N CYS A 320 5.90 -20.60 -13.75
CA CYS A 320 6.38 -21.94 -13.43
C CYS A 320 7.70 -22.28 -14.13
N THR A 321 7.74 -22.10 -15.45
CA THR A 321 8.91 -22.50 -16.26
C THR A 321 10.09 -21.56 -16.09
N LEU A 322 9.92 -20.36 -15.52
CA LEU A 322 11.07 -19.57 -15.11
C LEU A 322 11.70 -20.16 -13.84
N CYS A 323 10.95 -20.13 -12.74
CA CYS A 323 11.48 -20.46 -11.41
C CYS A 323 12.04 -21.88 -11.37
N HIS A 324 11.37 -22.82 -12.01
CA HIS A 324 11.78 -24.22 -12.01
C HIS A 324 12.92 -24.51 -13.01
N GLN A 325 13.33 -23.60 -13.89
CA GLN A 325 14.48 -23.85 -14.79
C GLN A 325 15.83 -23.39 -14.21
N ILE A 326 15.85 -22.65 -13.11
CA ILE A 326 17.07 -22.10 -12.51
C ILE A 326 17.90 -23.25 -11.91
N PRO A 327 19.12 -23.52 -12.45
CA PRO A 327 19.94 -24.63 -12.01
C PRO A 327 20.67 -24.31 -10.70
N ALA A 328 21.02 -25.36 -9.96
CA ALA A 328 21.99 -25.24 -8.88
C ALA A 328 23.38 -24.96 -9.47
N THR A 329 23.92 -23.78 -9.21
CA THR A 329 25.29 -23.41 -9.56
C THR A 329 26.00 -22.84 -8.33
N PRO A 330 27.34 -22.87 -8.26
CA PRO A 330 28.08 -22.19 -7.19
C PRO A 330 27.82 -20.68 -7.12
N ALA A 331 27.36 -20.07 -8.23
CA ALA A 331 27.04 -18.65 -8.30
C ALA A 331 25.62 -18.32 -7.80
N LEU A 332 24.74 -19.31 -7.60
CA LEU A 332 23.38 -19.08 -7.13
C LEU A 332 23.41 -18.49 -5.71
N GLY A 333 22.72 -17.36 -5.51
CA GLY A 333 22.72 -16.63 -4.24
C GLY A 333 23.93 -15.72 -4.04
N THR A 334 24.71 -15.43 -5.09
CA THR A 334 25.73 -14.38 -5.10
C THR A 334 25.35 -13.26 -6.04
N LEU A 335 26.05 -12.12 -5.97
CA LEU A 335 25.81 -10.96 -6.86
C LEU A 335 25.81 -11.33 -8.36
N ALA A 336 26.51 -12.39 -8.75
CA ALA A 336 26.57 -12.86 -10.14
C ALA A 336 25.22 -13.39 -10.67
N THR A 337 24.32 -13.85 -9.80
CA THR A 337 22.98 -14.37 -10.19
C THR A 337 21.82 -13.53 -9.69
N MET A 338 22.07 -12.62 -8.75
CA MET A 338 21.13 -11.62 -8.25
C MET A 338 20.78 -10.57 -9.31
N SER A 339 19.81 -9.69 -9.00
CA SER A 339 19.32 -8.65 -9.92
C SER A 339 18.86 -9.19 -11.29
N GLY A 340 18.29 -10.40 -11.28
CA GLY A 340 17.73 -11.07 -12.46
C GLY A 340 18.78 -11.67 -13.41
N ASN A 341 20.00 -11.93 -12.93
CA ASN A 341 21.07 -12.54 -13.73
C ASN A 341 21.13 -14.07 -13.57
N TYR A 342 19.99 -14.70 -13.31
CA TYR A 342 19.87 -16.16 -13.23
C TYR A 342 20.12 -16.82 -14.59
N ALA A 343 20.56 -18.08 -14.55
CA ALA A 343 20.76 -18.90 -15.75
C ALA A 343 19.50 -19.68 -16.12
N ILE A 344 19.19 -19.77 -17.42
CA ILE A 344 18.13 -20.62 -17.97
C ILE A 344 18.77 -21.64 -18.93
N ASN A 345 18.47 -22.91 -18.71
CA ASN A 345 19.02 -24.01 -19.48
C ASN A 345 18.34 -24.15 -20.86
N ASP A 346 19.08 -24.67 -21.86
CA ASP A 346 18.56 -24.89 -23.22
C ASP A 346 17.86 -26.24 -23.37
N SER A 347 17.99 -27.12 -22.37
CA SER A 347 17.55 -28.52 -22.44
C SER A 347 16.12 -28.73 -21.92
N LYS A 348 15.36 -27.66 -21.66
CA LYS A 348 14.02 -27.71 -21.03
C LYS A 348 14.00 -28.64 -19.82
N THR A 349 15.03 -28.52 -18.96
CA THR A 349 15.09 -29.24 -17.69
C THR A 349 14.43 -28.40 -16.61
N ILE A 350 13.50 -28.99 -15.86
CA ILE A 350 12.92 -28.31 -14.68
C ILE A 350 13.29 -29.03 -13.39
N TYR A 351 13.50 -28.27 -12.34
CA TYR A 351 13.95 -28.72 -11.03
C TYR A 351 12.78 -28.72 -10.05
N GLY A 352 12.63 -29.80 -9.30
CA GLY A 352 11.66 -29.91 -8.21
C GLY A 352 12.29 -30.52 -6.96
N PRO A 353 11.62 -30.43 -5.79
CA PRO A 353 12.17 -30.89 -4.52
C PRO A 353 12.13 -32.42 -4.33
N TYR A 354 11.59 -33.17 -5.30
CA TYR A 354 11.29 -34.61 -5.21
C TYR A 354 12.15 -35.45 -6.16
N GLY A 355 12.31 -36.74 -5.86
CA GLY A 355 13.10 -37.69 -6.65
C GLY A 355 14.61 -37.66 -6.36
N GLY A 356 15.02 -37.06 -5.24
CA GLY A 356 16.40 -37.04 -4.79
C GLY A 356 16.83 -38.31 -4.05
N PRO A 357 18.07 -38.35 -3.51
CA PRO A 357 18.57 -39.48 -2.74
C PRO A 357 17.63 -39.85 -1.58
N GLY A 358 17.22 -41.12 -1.51
CA GLY A 358 16.31 -41.62 -0.48
C GLY A 358 14.82 -41.35 -0.71
N ASP A 359 14.45 -40.76 -1.85
CA ASP A 359 13.05 -40.48 -2.21
C ASP A 359 12.56 -41.40 -3.36
N THR A 360 11.24 -41.48 -3.52
CA THR A 360 10.60 -42.19 -4.64
C THR A 360 10.95 -41.49 -5.96
N ALA A 361 11.49 -42.26 -6.90
CA ALA A 361 11.86 -41.78 -8.24
C ALA A 361 10.69 -41.09 -8.95
N LEU A 362 11.00 -40.04 -9.72
CA LEU A 362 10.00 -39.29 -10.49
C LEU A 362 9.50 -40.11 -11.67
N PHE A 363 8.19 -40.17 -11.84
CA PHE A 363 7.58 -40.66 -13.08
C PHE A 363 7.53 -39.51 -14.09
N THR A 364 8.53 -39.44 -14.97
CA THR A 364 8.82 -38.24 -15.78
C THR A 364 8.00 -38.14 -17.07
N MET A 365 7.57 -39.27 -17.63
CA MET A 365 6.97 -39.34 -18.97
C MET A 365 5.72 -38.47 -19.17
N PRO A 366 4.75 -38.37 -18.24
CA PRO A 366 3.59 -37.51 -18.44
C PRO A 366 3.98 -36.05 -18.71
N MET A 367 4.93 -35.51 -17.94
CA MET A 367 5.38 -34.13 -18.11
C MET A 367 6.13 -33.92 -19.42
N ILE A 368 7.04 -34.84 -19.77
CA ILE A 368 7.80 -34.78 -21.02
C ILE A 368 6.85 -34.79 -22.22
N MET A 369 5.86 -35.68 -22.23
CA MET A 369 4.93 -35.83 -23.35
C MET A 369 3.97 -34.65 -23.52
N HIS A 370 3.57 -33.99 -22.43
CA HIS A 370 2.60 -32.88 -22.50
C HIS A 370 3.26 -31.51 -22.65
N THR A 371 4.47 -31.32 -22.10
CA THR A 371 5.10 -30.00 -22.01
C THR A 371 6.47 -29.91 -22.69
N GLY A 372 7.08 -31.07 -22.99
CA GLY A 372 8.46 -31.15 -23.47
C GLY A 372 9.54 -30.92 -22.40
N TYR A 373 9.15 -30.67 -21.14
CA TYR A 373 10.11 -30.49 -20.05
C TYR A 373 10.47 -31.80 -19.36
N THR A 374 11.74 -31.94 -19.00
CA THR A 374 12.24 -33.07 -18.23
C THR A 374 12.29 -32.72 -16.74
N PRO A 375 11.41 -33.30 -15.89
CA PRO A 375 11.45 -33.05 -14.45
C PRO A 375 12.63 -33.76 -13.80
N THR A 376 13.41 -33.01 -13.03
CA THR A 376 14.65 -33.43 -12.39
C THR A 376 14.67 -32.99 -10.93
N TYR A 377 15.29 -33.78 -10.06
CA TYR A 377 15.50 -33.35 -8.67
C TYR A 377 16.47 -32.17 -8.60
N GLY A 378 16.11 -31.13 -7.84
CA GLY A 378 16.99 -30.00 -7.52
C GLY A 378 16.81 -29.55 -6.08
N ALA A 379 17.86 -29.69 -5.27
CA ALA A 379 17.84 -29.29 -3.85
C ALA A 379 17.64 -27.77 -3.68
N GLN A 380 18.18 -26.98 -4.61
CA GLN A 380 18.15 -25.51 -4.59
C GLN A 380 16.74 -24.92 -4.60
N ILE A 381 15.74 -25.68 -5.08
CA ILE A 381 14.32 -25.26 -5.06
C ILE A 381 13.82 -24.99 -3.63
N LYS A 382 14.49 -25.57 -2.61
CA LYS A 382 14.15 -25.38 -1.19
C LYS A 382 14.99 -24.29 -0.50
N GLU A 383 15.97 -23.71 -1.19
CA GLU A 383 16.95 -22.78 -0.64
C GLU A 383 16.57 -21.32 -0.93
N SER A 384 16.76 -20.43 0.04
CA SER A 384 16.53 -18.98 -0.10
C SER A 384 17.30 -18.35 -1.28
N LYS A 385 18.42 -18.97 -1.68
CA LYS A 385 19.26 -18.54 -2.80
C LYS A 385 18.52 -18.51 -4.14
N LEU A 386 17.49 -19.34 -4.32
CA LEU A 386 16.64 -19.27 -5.51
C LEU A 386 15.93 -17.92 -5.58
N CYS A 387 15.31 -17.51 -4.46
CA CYS A 387 14.58 -16.25 -4.33
C CYS A 387 15.51 -15.05 -4.52
N ALA A 388 16.76 -15.14 -4.03
CA ALA A 388 17.79 -14.11 -4.16
C ALA A 388 18.02 -13.63 -5.61
N SER A 389 17.72 -14.48 -6.61
CA SER A 389 17.85 -14.14 -8.02
C SER A 389 17.07 -12.87 -8.40
N CYS A 390 15.89 -12.66 -7.81
CA CYS A 390 15.07 -11.46 -8.02
C CYS A 390 14.93 -10.62 -6.73
N HIS A 391 14.96 -11.27 -5.57
CA HIS A 391 14.80 -10.65 -4.24
C HIS A 391 16.17 -10.25 -3.62
N ASN A 392 17.07 -9.81 -4.48
CA ASN A 392 18.24 -9.01 -4.14
C ASN A 392 18.60 -8.19 -5.38
N LEU A 393 18.03 -6.98 -5.47
CA LEU A 393 18.08 -6.12 -6.62
C LEU A 393 18.92 -4.89 -6.30
N LYS A 394 19.96 -4.69 -7.10
CA LYS A 394 20.73 -3.46 -7.13
C LYS A 394 20.46 -2.75 -8.45
N THR A 395 20.46 -1.43 -8.47
CA THR A 395 20.23 -0.62 -9.67
C THR A 395 21.40 0.31 -9.94
N PRO A 396 21.78 0.51 -11.22
CA PRO A 396 22.66 1.61 -11.55
C PRO A 396 21.98 2.92 -11.18
N TYR A 397 22.76 3.91 -10.76
CA TYR A 397 22.26 5.24 -10.42
C TYR A 397 22.96 6.32 -11.23
N VAL A 398 22.26 7.44 -11.43
CA VAL A 398 22.66 8.53 -12.31
C VAL A 398 22.68 9.88 -11.61
N ASP A 399 23.50 10.80 -12.14
CA ASP A 399 23.47 12.21 -11.76
C ASP A 399 22.26 12.95 -12.37
N GLN A 400 22.14 14.26 -12.12
CA GLN A 400 21.08 15.09 -12.69
C GLN A 400 21.08 15.22 -14.22
N ASN A 401 22.15 14.80 -14.89
CA ASN A 401 22.28 14.83 -16.35
C ASN A 401 22.04 13.45 -16.99
N GLY A 402 21.67 12.43 -16.20
CA GLY A 402 21.49 11.06 -16.69
C GLY A 402 22.79 10.27 -16.86
N THR A 403 23.91 10.78 -16.33
CA THR A 403 25.21 10.08 -16.40
C THR A 403 25.25 8.98 -15.35
N ILE A 404 25.44 7.72 -15.78
CA ILE A 404 25.60 6.59 -14.87
C ILE A 404 26.89 6.74 -14.06
N LEU A 405 26.75 6.76 -12.73
CA LEU A 405 27.86 6.94 -11.78
C LEU A 405 28.36 5.63 -11.19
N SER A 406 27.50 4.60 -11.10
CA SER A 406 27.91 3.27 -10.66
C SER A 406 28.80 2.60 -11.71
N THR A 407 29.99 2.13 -11.32
CA THR A 407 30.97 1.52 -12.24
C THR A 407 31.01 0.00 -12.18
N THR A 408 30.53 -0.60 -11.09
CA THR A 408 30.46 -2.06 -10.89
C THR A 408 29.16 -2.48 -10.21
N PRO A 409 28.71 -3.75 -10.32
CA PRO A 409 27.54 -4.25 -9.61
C PRO A 409 27.59 -4.05 -8.09
N GLU A 410 28.79 -4.10 -7.49
CA GLU A 410 28.99 -3.84 -6.06
C GLU A 410 28.70 -2.38 -5.70
N SER A 411 29.01 -1.44 -6.61
CA SER A 411 28.76 -0.01 -6.44
C SER A 411 27.34 0.43 -6.78
N GLU A 412 26.51 -0.43 -7.38
CA GLU A 412 25.10 -0.13 -7.66
C GLU A 412 24.31 0.11 -6.36
N PHE A 413 23.22 0.88 -6.45
CA PHE A 413 22.36 1.19 -5.31
C PHE A 413 21.55 -0.05 -4.90
N PRO A 414 21.55 -0.47 -3.62
CA PRO A 414 20.80 -1.63 -3.14
C PRO A 414 19.30 -1.34 -3.00
N GLU A 415 18.59 -1.28 -4.14
CA GLU A 415 17.16 -1.00 -4.23
C GLU A 415 16.31 -1.91 -3.34
N GLN A 416 16.58 -3.23 -3.37
CA GLN A 416 15.83 -4.22 -2.60
C GLN A 416 16.77 -5.34 -2.13
N THR A 417 16.87 -5.55 -0.83
CA THR A 417 17.84 -6.50 -0.25
C THR A 417 17.26 -7.54 0.73
N PRO A 418 16.03 -8.08 0.55
CA PRO A 418 15.46 -9.01 1.53
C PRO A 418 16.30 -10.28 1.74
N TYR A 419 16.98 -10.79 0.72
CA TYR A 419 17.87 -11.94 0.89
C TYR A 419 19.09 -11.60 1.76
N MET A 420 19.81 -10.51 1.47
CA MET A 420 20.95 -10.09 2.28
C MET A 420 20.55 -9.68 3.70
N GLU A 421 19.37 -9.08 3.88
CA GLU A 421 18.80 -8.83 5.21
C GLU A 421 18.53 -10.14 5.97
N TRP A 422 18.02 -11.17 5.27
CA TRP A 422 17.82 -12.50 5.83
C TRP A 422 19.12 -13.19 6.23
N GLU A 423 20.19 -13.02 5.46
CA GLU A 423 21.52 -13.52 5.81
C GLU A 423 22.05 -12.94 7.12
N GLN A 424 21.54 -11.78 7.55
CA GLN A 424 21.89 -11.15 8.84
C GLN A 424 20.97 -11.57 9.99
N SER A 425 20.00 -12.45 9.77
CA SER A 425 19.03 -12.86 10.80
C SER A 425 19.38 -14.19 11.46
N SER A 426 18.73 -14.48 12.59
CA SER A 426 18.77 -15.78 13.25
C SER A 426 18.08 -16.89 12.45
N TYR A 427 17.32 -16.55 11.40
CA TYR A 427 16.59 -17.53 10.57
C TYR A 427 17.50 -18.31 9.62
N VAL A 428 18.73 -17.85 9.39
CA VAL A 428 19.72 -18.59 8.59
C VAL A 428 19.95 -19.98 9.19
N GLY A 429 19.77 -21.01 8.36
CA GLY A 429 19.85 -22.41 8.80
C GLY A 429 18.63 -22.94 9.55
N GLN A 430 17.66 -22.09 9.93
CA GLN A 430 16.43 -22.49 10.61
C GLN A 430 15.23 -22.54 9.65
N LYS A 431 15.03 -21.48 8.84
CA LYS A 431 13.88 -21.37 7.94
C LYS A 431 14.27 -20.59 6.68
N SER A 432 14.07 -21.21 5.53
CA SER A 432 14.29 -20.56 4.23
C SER A 432 13.14 -19.61 3.87
N CYS A 433 13.32 -18.78 2.84
CA CYS A 433 12.26 -17.95 2.27
C CYS A 433 11.00 -18.78 1.98
N GLN A 434 11.17 -19.93 1.31
CA GLN A 434 10.08 -20.87 1.01
C GLN A 434 9.47 -21.48 2.27
N GLY A 435 10.23 -21.61 3.36
CA GLY A 435 9.71 -22.09 4.63
C GLY A 435 8.70 -21.13 5.27
N CYS A 436 8.84 -19.82 5.02
CA CYS A 436 7.91 -18.79 5.51
C CYS A 436 6.81 -18.43 4.51
N HIS A 437 7.17 -18.29 3.23
CA HIS A 437 6.28 -17.73 2.20
C HIS A 437 5.54 -18.80 1.37
N MET A 438 5.76 -20.08 1.64
CA MET A 438 5.00 -21.17 1.01
C MET A 438 4.47 -22.10 2.11
N SER A 439 3.17 -22.02 2.36
CA SER A 439 2.50 -22.84 3.37
C SER A 439 2.72 -24.34 3.11
N ARG A 440 2.68 -25.15 4.18
CA ARG A 440 2.99 -26.60 4.10
C ARG A 440 1.76 -27.45 4.38
N THR A 441 1.64 -28.55 3.63
CA THR A 441 0.61 -29.59 3.83
C THR A 441 1.15 -30.98 3.46
N ASP A 442 0.39 -32.01 3.80
CA ASP A 442 0.79 -33.41 3.69
C ASP A 442 -0.16 -34.26 2.83
N GLY A 443 0.36 -35.40 2.35
CA GLY A 443 -0.42 -36.38 1.59
C GLY A 443 -0.95 -35.88 0.24
N VAL A 444 -0.19 -35.02 -0.45
CA VAL A 444 -0.59 -34.45 -1.74
C VAL A 444 -0.20 -35.38 -2.88
N LYS A 445 -1.16 -35.70 -3.77
CA LYS A 445 -0.84 -36.27 -5.09
C LYS A 445 -0.48 -35.13 -6.05
N ILE A 446 0.81 -34.90 -6.28
CA ILE A 446 1.33 -33.72 -7.00
C ILE A 446 0.95 -33.64 -8.50
N SER A 447 0.20 -34.60 -9.03
CA SER A 447 -0.30 -34.61 -10.40
C SER A 447 -1.62 -35.38 -10.47
N THR A 448 -2.62 -34.80 -11.14
CA THR A 448 -3.86 -35.49 -11.49
C THR A 448 -3.62 -36.58 -12.55
N MET A 449 -2.60 -36.40 -13.38
CA MET A 449 -2.23 -37.32 -14.47
C MET A 449 -1.12 -38.30 -14.05
N GLY A 450 -1.21 -39.53 -14.55
CA GLY A 450 -0.21 -40.57 -14.32
C GLY A 450 -0.19 -41.14 -12.89
N MET A 451 0.77 -42.02 -12.65
CA MET A 451 1.05 -42.55 -11.32
C MET A 451 2.00 -41.61 -10.58
N SER A 452 1.53 -41.06 -9.46
CA SER A 452 2.35 -40.28 -8.53
C SER A 452 2.02 -40.72 -7.11
N GLY A 453 3.06 -40.96 -6.31
CA GLY A 453 2.91 -41.24 -4.88
C GLY A 453 2.50 -39.98 -4.10
N LEU A 454 1.95 -40.18 -2.91
CA LEU A 454 1.63 -39.07 -2.01
C LEU A 454 2.91 -38.40 -1.50
N ARG A 455 2.89 -37.07 -1.40
CA ARG A 455 4.02 -36.25 -0.95
C ARG A 455 3.64 -35.47 0.31
N ASN A 456 4.52 -35.56 1.31
CA ASN A 456 4.43 -34.76 2.53
C ASN A 456 5.28 -33.49 2.41
N ASN A 457 5.01 -32.53 3.28
CA ASN A 457 5.65 -31.23 3.33
C ASN A 457 5.60 -30.48 1.98
N PHE A 458 4.48 -30.65 1.27
CA PHE A 458 4.20 -30.01 -0.01
C PHE A 458 4.12 -28.49 0.18
N ALA A 459 4.78 -27.75 -0.72
CA ALA A 459 4.81 -26.29 -0.70
C ALA A 459 3.63 -25.74 -1.51
N ILE A 460 2.68 -25.14 -0.82
CA ILE A 460 1.55 -24.42 -1.44
C ILE A 460 2.12 -23.15 -2.09
N HIS A 461 1.70 -22.85 -3.32
CA HIS A 461 2.20 -21.71 -4.09
C HIS A 461 1.41 -20.44 -3.78
N ASP A 462 1.08 -20.23 -2.51
CA ASP A 462 0.36 -19.05 -2.03
C ASP A 462 1.24 -17.79 -2.04
N LEU A 463 2.56 -17.94 -1.81
CA LEU A 463 3.61 -16.94 -2.11
C LEU A 463 3.26 -15.53 -1.61
N VAL A 464 2.60 -15.47 -0.44
CA VAL A 464 2.05 -14.21 0.07
C VAL A 464 3.14 -13.30 0.62
N GLY A 465 2.90 -12.01 0.52
CA GLY A 465 3.72 -10.93 1.07
C GLY A 465 2.82 -9.87 1.72
N ALA A 466 3.33 -8.66 1.88
CA ALA A 466 2.62 -7.57 2.56
C ALA A 466 1.71 -6.71 1.64
N ASN A 467 1.73 -6.92 0.32
CA ASN A 467 1.22 -5.97 -0.66
C ASN A 467 -0.31 -6.03 -0.88
N LYS A 468 -1.09 -5.80 0.18
CA LYS A 468 -2.56 -5.81 0.16
C LYS A 468 -3.14 -4.77 -0.81
N LEU A 469 -2.51 -3.60 -0.90
CA LEU A 469 -2.93 -2.52 -1.79
C LEU A 469 -2.92 -2.94 -3.27
N MET A 470 -1.82 -3.53 -3.76
CA MET A 470 -1.77 -3.96 -5.17
C MET A 470 -2.69 -5.15 -5.43
N LEU A 471 -2.83 -6.09 -4.48
CA LEU A 471 -3.77 -7.20 -4.63
C LEU A 471 -5.22 -6.73 -4.74
N ASP A 472 -5.60 -5.71 -3.97
CA ASP A 472 -6.92 -5.07 -4.05
C ASP A 472 -7.11 -4.37 -5.41
N ILE A 473 -6.13 -3.57 -5.85
CA ILE A 473 -6.17 -2.92 -7.16
C ILE A 473 -6.29 -3.93 -8.29
N LEU A 474 -5.48 -5.00 -8.29
CA LEU A 474 -5.56 -6.06 -9.29
C LEU A 474 -6.92 -6.74 -9.29
N SER A 475 -7.47 -7.04 -8.11
CA SER A 475 -8.78 -7.67 -7.95
C SER A 475 -9.94 -6.79 -8.46
N ASN A 476 -9.85 -5.48 -8.28
CA ASN A 476 -10.92 -4.55 -8.63
C ASN A 476 -10.83 -4.03 -10.08
N ASN A 477 -9.67 -4.17 -10.74
CA ASN A 477 -9.41 -3.59 -12.06
C ASN A 477 -9.01 -4.65 -13.10
N LYS A 478 -9.57 -5.86 -12.99
CA LYS A 478 -9.13 -7.04 -13.73
C LYS A 478 -9.17 -6.86 -15.24
N ASN A 479 -10.28 -6.30 -15.74
CA ASN A 479 -10.45 -6.03 -17.17
C ASN A 479 -9.42 -5.01 -17.68
N GLN A 480 -9.17 -3.95 -16.91
CA GLN A 480 -8.20 -2.92 -17.30
C GLN A 480 -6.77 -3.45 -17.31
N LEU A 481 -6.44 -4.36 -16.41
CA LEU A 481 -5.08 -4.85 -16.18
C LEU A 481 -4.78 -6.23 -16.81
N GLY A 482 -5.74 -6.84 -17.51
CA GLY A 482 -5.58 -8.16 -18.13
C GLY A 482 -5.45 -9.30 -17.10
N VAL A 483 -6.04 -9.16 -15.92
CA VAL A 483 -5.91 -10.13 -14.82
C VAL A 483 -6.86 -11.32 -15.01
N LEU A 484 -6.29 -12.54 -15.02
CA LEU A 484 -7.03 -13.78 -15.27
C LEU A 484 -7.60 -14.43 -13.99
N SER A 485 -6.90 -14.30 -12.85
CA SER A 485 -7.24 -15.07 -11.64
C SER A 485 -8.51 -14.59 -10.96
N ASN A 486 -9.33 -15.52 -10.47
CA ASN A 486 -10.49 -15.23 -9.61
C ASN A 486 -10.23 -15.46 -8.12
N ASN A 487 -9.01 -15.81 -7.71
CA ASN A 487 -8.72 -16.27 -6.35
C ASN A 487 -8.20 -15.18 -5.37
N PHE A 488 -8.38 -13.90 -5.69
CA PHE A 488 -7.84 -12.80 -4.88
C PHE A 488 -8.37 -12.74 -3.45
N ALA A 489 -9.62 -13.15 -3.20
CA ALA A 489 -10.20 -13.14 -1.86
C ALA A 489 -9.42 -14.03 -0.88
N GLU A 490 -9.00 -15.22 -1.34
CA GLU A 490 -8.18 -16.12 -0.53
C GLU A 490 -6.77 -15.54 -0.30
N THR A 491 -6.14 -15.02 -1.36
CA THR A 491 -4.79 -14.45 -1.29
C THR A 491 -4.73 -13.19 -0.43
N LEU A 492 -5.75 -12.33 -0.47
CA LEU A 492 -5.90 -11.17 0.41
C LEU A 492 -6.04 -11.60 1.88
N SER A 493 -6.81 -12.66 2.15
CA SER A 493 -6.96 -13.21 3.50
C SER A 493 -5.65 -13.77 4.04
N LYS A 494 -4.93 -14.56 3.24
CA LYS A 494 -3.59 -15.09 3.59
C LYS A 494 -2.57 -13.95 3.79
N THR A 495 -2.61 -12.92 2.97
CA THR A 495 -1.77 -11.70 3.09
C THR A 495 -2.04 -10.96 4.39
N ASP A 496 -3.32 -10.77 4.76
CA ASP A 496 -3.72 -10.12 6.01
C ASP A 496 -3.25 -10.92 7.24
N ALA A 497 -3.38 -12.25 7.21
CA ALA A 497 -2.88 -13.13 8.25
C ALA A 497 -1.34 -13.08 8.38
N MET A 498 -0.62 -13.05 7.25
CA MET A 498 0.84 -12.90 7.26
C MET A 498 1.26 -11.55 7.85
N LEU A 499 0.64 -10.45 7.42
CA LEU A 499 0.89 -9.12 7.96
C LEU A 499 0.71 -9.08 9.48
N LYS A 500 -0.40 -9.62 9.98
CA LYS A 500 -0.70 -9.67 11.42
C LYS A 500 0.27 -10.53 12.23
N SER A 501 0.98 -11.44 11.58
CA SER A 501 1.99 -12.28 12.22
C SER A 501 3.38 -11.63 12.28
N ALA A 502 3.63 -10.55 11.53
CA ALA A 502 4.96 -10.01 11.25
C ALA A 502 5.62 -9.27 12.42
N ALA A 503 4.83 -8.76 13.36
CA ALA A 503 5.35 -8.10 14.56
C ALA A 503 4.34 -8.14 15.72
N THR A 504 4.81 -7.78 16.91
CA THR A 504 3.97 -7.51 18.07
C THR A 504 4.26 -6.11 18.61
N VAL A 505 3.25 -5.49 19.23
CA VAL A 505 3.37 -4.25 20.01
C VAL A 505 3.01 -4.59 21.45
N THR A 506 3.89 -4.25 22.38
CA THR A 506 3.70 -4.49 23.82
C THR A 506 4.13 -3.26 24.61
N VAL A 507 3.65 -3.13 25.85
CA VAL A 507 4.14 -2.09 26.77
C VAL A 507 5.30 -2.65 27.57
N ALA A 508 6.49 -2.06 27.42
CA ALA A 508 7.68 -2.47 28.16
C ALA A 508 7.71 -1.86 29.57
N GLU A 509 7.29 -0.60 29.69
CA GLU A 509 7.30 0.14 30.94
C GLU A 509 6.14 1.14 31.00
N GLN A 510 5.62 1.40 32.20
CA GLN A 510 4.74 2.52 32.50
C GLN A 510 5.24 3.20 33.76
N ARG A 511 5.31 4.53 33.76
CA ARG A 511 5.76 5.31 34.90
C ARG A 511 4.64 6.24 35.38
N SER A 512 4.52 6.34 36.70
CA SER A 512 3.68 7.35 37.32
C SER A 512 4.45 8.67 37.37
N THR A 513 4.33 9.47 36.31
CA THR A 513 5.03 10.76 36.21
C THR A 513 4.06 11.90 36.55
N PRO A 514 4.41 12.83 37.46
CA PRO A 514 3.60 14.01 37.73
C PRO A 514 3.29 14.80 36.46
N ASN A 515 2.02 15.11 36.22
CA ASN A 515 1.54 15.90 35.07
C ASN A 515 1.88 15.34 33.67
N ALA A 516 2.28 14.07 33.55
CA ALA A 516 2.53 13.43 32.27
C ALA A 516 2.03 11.98 32.26
N LEU A 517 1.62 11.52 31.08
CA LEU A 517 1.38 10.11 30.81
C LEU A 517 2.67 9.53 30.20
N ASP A 518 3.30 8.62 30.92
CA ASP A 518 4.65 8.11 30.63
C ASP A 518 4.64 6.59 30.45
N PHE A 519 4.98 6.13 29.24
CA PHE A 519 5.06 4.71 28.92
C PHE A 519 6.09 4.45 27.82
N THR A 520 6.62 3.23 27.78
CA THR A 520 7.52 2.76 26.74
C THR A 520 6.85 1.64 25.96
N LEU A 521 6.73 1.82 24.64
CA LEU A 521 6.30 0.76 23.73
C LEU A 521 7.51 -0.08 23.35
N GLN A 522 7.32 -1.39 23.21
CA GLN A 522 8.26 -2.30 22.60
C GLN A 522 7.62 -2.95 21.37
N ILE A 523 8.31 -2.82 20.25
CA ILE A 523 7.91 -3.38 18.96
C ILE A 523 8.85 -4.52 18.64
N ASN A 524 8.33 -5.74 18.49
CA ASN A 524 9.15 -6.92 18.21
C ASN A 524 8.85 -7.43 16.80
N SER A 525 9.89 -7.65 16.00
CA SER A 525 9.79 -8.27 14.69
C SER A 525 9.84 -9.80 14.79
N THR A 526 9.00 -10.47 14.01
CA THR A 526 9.04 -11.92 13.80
C THR A 526 9.49 -12.28 12.38
N THR A 527 9.93 -11.29 11.60
CA THR A 527 10.36 -11.47 10.20
C THR A 527 11.82 -11.89 10.12
N GLY A 528 12.14 -12.68 9.09
CA GLY A 528 13.53 -13.07 8.82
C GLY A 528 14.36 -11.98 8.14
N HIS A 529 13.77 -10.88 7.70
CA HIS A 529 14.41 -9.72 7.05
C HIS A 529 13.91 -8.43 7.73
N LYS A 530 14.33 -7.23 7.29
CA LYS A 530 13.80 -5.99 7.88
C LYS A 530 12.28 -5.88 7.70
N LEU A 531 11.61 -5.15 8.59
CA LEU A 531 10.17 -4.88 8.53
C LEU A 531 9.90 -3.38 8.41
N PRO A 532 9.32 -2.91 7.29
CA PRO A 532 9.10 -3.66 6.04
C PRO A 532 10.40 -3.84 5.23
N THR A 533 10.49 -4.90 4.41
CA THR A 533 11.63 -5.14 3.49
C THR A 533 11.29 -4.70 2.04
N SER A 534 12.26 -4.86 1.14
CA SER A 534 12.14 -4.65 -0.32
C SER A 534 11.95 -3.16 -0.67
N TYR A 535 11.04 -2.84 -1.60
CA TYR A 535 11.00 -1.56 -2.30
C TYR A 535 10.93 -0.34 -1.34
N PRO A 536 11.73 0.73 -1.54
CA PRO A 536 11.80 1.87 -0.61
C PRO A 536 10.51 2.69 -0.42
N SER A 537 9.44 2.40 -1.18
CA SER A 537 8.12 3.00 -0.96
C SER A 537 7.41 2.53 0.31
N ARG A 538 7.92 1.47 0.94
CA ARG A 538 7.26 0.73 2.02
C ARG A 538 7.63 1.34 3.36
N ARG A 539 6.64 1.53 4.24
CA ARG A 539 6.88 1.99 5.62
C ARG A 539 5.97 1.33 6.63
N ALA A 540 6.37 1.36 7.90
CA ALA A 540 5.52 1.07 9.04
C ALA A 540 5.53 2.25 10.02
N VAL A 541 4.37 2.61 10.55
CA VAL A 541 4.17 3.80 11.38
C VAL A 541 3.54 3.39 12.71
N VAL A 542 4.00 4.00 13.80
CA VAL A 542 3.38 3.82 15.11
C VAL A 542 2.30 4.87 15.28
N HIS A 543 1.04 4.43 15.30
CA HIS A 543 -0.13 5.27 15.54
C HIS A 543 -0.57 5.12 17.00
N VAL A 544 -0.63 6.21 17.75
CA VAL A 544 -0.99 6.19 19.17
C VAL A 544 -2.15 7.15 19.43
N VAL A 545 -3.19 6.63 20.08
CA VAL A 545 -4.38 7.37 20.47
C VAL A 545 -4.56 7.28 21.98
N VAL A 546 -4.74 8.41 22.64
CA VAL A 546 -5.07 8.50 24.07
C VAL A 546 -6.50 9.01 24.23
N THR A 547 -7.31 8.28 24.98
CA THR A 547 -8.70 8.63 25.26
C THR A 547 -8.94 8.81 26.75
N ASN A 548 -9.80 9.76 27.11
CA ASN A 548 -10.23 9.97 28.50
C ASN A 548 -11.35 8.99 28.91
N ALA A 549 -11.79 9.07 30.17
CA ALA A 549 -12.88 8.24 30.69
C ALA A 549 -14.25 8.41 29.98
N GLN A 550 -14.40 9.43 29.14
CA GLN A 550 -15.59 9.67 28.29
C GLN A 550 -15.39 9.16 26.86
N ASN A 551 -14.32 8.40 26.59
CA ASN A 551 -13.90 7.92 25.27
C ASN A 551 -13.64 9.05 24.26
N GLN A 552 -13.28 10.25 24.73
CA GLN A 552 -12.86 11.36 23.87
C GLN A 552 -11.36 11.28 23.64
N ILE A 553 -10.93 11.44 22.39
CA ILE A 553 -9.51 11.55 22.03
C ILE A 553 -8.97 12.85 22.62
N VAL A 554 -7.97 12.75 23.49
CA VAL A 554 -7.28 13.89 24.11
C VAL A 554 -5.88 14.11 23.56
N TRP A 555 -5.31 13.09 22.91
CA TRP A 555 -4.01 13.15 22.25
C TRP A 555 -3.94 12.05 21.17
N GLU A 556 -3.37 12.34 20.00
CA GLU A 556 -3.28 11.41 18.87
C GLU A 556 -2.04 11.74 18.03
N SER A 557 -1.13 10.78 17.83
CA SER A 557 0.06 10.88 16.96
C SER A 557 0.01 9.81 15.88
N GLY A 558 0.39 10.16 14.65
CA GLY A 558 0.44 9.23 13.53
C GLY A 558 -0.92 8.92 12.91
N LYS A 559 -1.87 9.86 12.98
CA LYS A 559 -3.23 9.68 12.44
C LYS A 559 -3.20 9.43 10.93
N VAL A 560 -3.73 8.28 10.51
CA VAL A 560 -3.81 7.90 9.09
C VAL A 560 -5.06 8.51 8.44
N ARG A 561 -4.88 9.25 7.34
CA ARG A 561 -5.96 9.81 6.52
C ARG A 561 -6.39 8.84 5.42
N ALA A 562 -7.57 9.09 4.84
CA ALA A 562 -8.15 8.23 3.80
C ALA A 562 -7.37 8.23 2.48
N ASP A 563 -6.62 9.30 2.19
CA ASP A 563 -5.72 9.41 1.04
C ASP A 563 -4.37 8.68 1.27
N GLY A 564 -4.13 8.15 2.47
CA GLY A 564 -2.90 7.48 2.86
C GLY A 564 -1.85 8.40 3.47
N SER A 565 -2.06 9.72 3.52
CA SER A 565 -1.17 10.61 4.28
C SER A 565 -1.31 10.39 5.79
N ILE A 566 -0.26 10.70 6.54
CA ILE A 566 -0.20 10.57 7.99
C ILE A 566 0.06 11.93 8.61
N VAL A 567 -0.77 12.33 9.56
CA VAL A 567 -0.61 13.60 10.29
C VAL A 567 0.66 13.54 11.15
N GLY A 568 1.51 14.56 11.06
CA GLY A 568 2.78 14.65 11.80
C GLY A 568 3.95 13.90 11.12
N VAL A 569 3.80 13.47 9.86
CA VAL A 569 4.92 12.92 9.09
C VAL A 569 5.41 13.97 8.10
N ASP A 570 6.62 14.49 8.34
CA ASP A 570 7.25 15.56 7.54
C ASP A 570 7.26 15.26 6.04
N ALA A 571 7.58 14.02 5.65
CA ALA A 571 7.64 13.62 4.25
C ALA A 571 6.28 13.73 3.54
N ASP A 572 5.17 13.56 4.28
CA ASP A 572 3.82 13.65 3.73
C ASP A 572 3.35 15.10 3.57
N GLU A 573 4.00 16.07 4.23
CA GLU A 573 3.76 17.51 4.05
C GLU A 573 4.71 18.11 3.01
N ASN A 574 5.98 17.70 3.05
CA ASN A 574 7.02 18.10 2.13
C ASN A 574 7.99 16.94 1.88
N GLY A 575 7.95 16.35 0.69
CA GLY A 575 8.79 15.21 0.32
C GLY A 575 10.30 15.45 0.31
N ALA A 576 10.78 16.68 0.54
CA ALA A 576 12.19 16.95 0.79
C ALA A 576 12.63 16.66 2.23
N ASN A 577 11.68 16.53 3.16
CA ASN A 577 11.91 16.31 4.58
C ASN A 577 11.56 14.86 4.98
N PHE A 578 12.05 14.43 6.14
CA PHE A 578 11.69 13.14 6.72
C PHE A 578 12.01 13.13 8.23
N GLU A 579 11.22 12.36 8.98
CA GLU A 579 11.40 12.21 10.42
C GLU A 579 12.75 11.55 10.78
N PRO A 580 13.41 11.96 11.87
CA PRO A 580 14.46 11.14 12.46
C PRO A 580 13.89 9.82 12.99
N HIS A 581 14.76 8.92 13.44
CA HIS A 581 14.32 7.85 14.35
C HIS A 581 14.17 8.43 15.76
N TYR A 582 12.97 8.35 16.32
CA TYR A 582 12.65 8.80 17.66
C TYR A 582 12.85 7.67 18.68
N ASP A 583 13.69 7.92 19.68
CA ASP A 583 13.78 7.14 20.92
C ASP A 583 12.72 7.62 21.94
N GLN A 584 12.38 8.92 21.88
CA GLN A 584 11.37 9.56 22.73
C GLN A 584 10.41 10.43 21.90
N ILE A 585 9.12 10.32 22.20
CA ILE A 585 8.02 11.13 21.65
C ILE A 585 7.36 11.92 22.79
N THR A 586 7.22 13.23 22.59
CA THR A 586 6.70 14.18 23.59
C THR A 586 5.58 15.07 23.06
N ALA A 587 5.41 15.13 21.74
CA ALA A 587 4.41 15.93 21.05
C ALA A 587 3.63 15.08 20.03
N ASP A 588 2.42 15.52 19.69
CA ASP A 588 1.50 14.82 18.77
C ASP A 588 1.94 14.88 17.30
N ASP A 589 2.79 15.85 16.95
CA ASP A 589 3.45 15.96 15.64
C ASP A 589 4.72 15.11 15.51
N GLN A 590 5.19 14.46 16.58
CA GLN A 590 6.31 13.52 16.52
C GLN A 590 5.79 12.11 16.27
N VAL A 591 6.16 11.53 15.13
CA VAL A 591 5.67 10.22 14.68
C VAL A 591 6.83 9.27 14.41
N GLN A 592 6.84 8.10 15.07
CA GLN A 592 7.82 7.07 14.74
C GLN A 592 7.47 6.38 13.42
N VAL A 593 8.32 6.59 12.41
CA VAL A 593 8.21 5.99 11.08
C VAL A 593 9.42 5.11 10.78
N TYR A 594 9.17 3.83 10.55
CA TYR A 594 10.13 2.82 10.11
C TYR A 594 10.11 2.71 8.59
N GLU A 595 11.13 3.28 7.94
CA GLU A 595 11.19 3.41 6.49
C GLU A 595 12.64 3.51 5.99
N ALA A 596 12.79 3.41 4.67
CA ALA A 596 14.04 3.73 3.99
C ALA A 596 13.85 5.01 3.18
N ILE A 597 14.73 5.99 3.37
CA ILE A 597 14.76 7.26 2.62
C ILE A 597 15.97 7.25 1.71
N MET A 598 15.73 7.32 0.40
CA MET A 598 16.80 7.34 -0.60
C MET A 598 17.36 8.76 -0.75
N GLY A 599 18.69 8.84 -0.82
CA GLY A 599 19.44 10.05 -1.14
C GLY A 599 20.02 9.98 -2.55
N ASN A 600 20.01 11.10 -3.26
CA ASN A 600 20.64 11.22 -4.57
C ASN A 600 22.16 11.48 -4.49
N ASP A 601 22.81 11.69 -5.63
CA ASP A 601 24.25 11.97 -5.69
C ASP A 601 24.68 13.27 -5.01
N GLN A 602 23.74 14.18 -4.76
CA GLN A 602 23.91 15.45 -4.04
C GLN A 602 23.51 15.36 -2.56
N GLY A 603 23.06 14.20 -2.08
CA GLY A 603 22.61 13.99 -0.70
C GLY A 603 21.20 14.49 -0.40
N GLU A 604 20.40 14.79 -1.42
CA GLU A 604 19.01 15.23 -1.28
C GLU A 604 18.06 14.02 -1.35
N VAL A 605 16.89 14.12 -0.71
CA VAL A 605 15.84 13.09 -0.79
C VAL A 605 15.41 12.91 -2.25
N THR A 606 15.26 11.65 -2.66
CA THR A 606 14.73 11.31 -3.99
C THR A 606 13.75 10.16 -3.91
N TYR A 607 12.66 10.27 -4.65
CA TYR A 607 11.74 9.17 -4.94
C TYR A 607 11.93 8.62 -6.37
N THR A 608 12.80 9.26 -7.17
CA THR A 608 13.26 8.73 -8.47
C THR A 608 14.26 7.61 -8.23
N LEU A 609 13.95 6.42 -8.71
CA LEU A 609 14.67 5.18 -8.41
C LEU A 609 16.11 5.24 -8.93
N LEU A 610 16.30 5.67 -10.17
CA LEU A 610 17.62 5.77 -10.79
C LEU A 610 18.46 6.92 -10.22
N ARG A 611 17.87 7.81 -9.41
CA ARG A 611 18.65 8.81 -8.66
C ARG A 611 19.09 8.28 -7.30
N GLY A 612 18.51 7.19 -6.78
CA GLY A 612 18.88 6.62 -5.49
C GLY A 612 20.32 6.13 -5.51
N LYS A 613 21.18 6.70 -4.65
CA LYS A 613 22.60 6.36 -4.50
C LYS A 613 22.89 5.73 -3.15
N GLU A 614 22.23 6.23 -2.11
CA GLU A 614 22.40 5.77 -0.74
C GLU A 614 21.11 5.89 0.07
N TYR A 615 21.12 5.34 1.28
CA TYR A 615 20.05 5.57 2.25
C TYR A 615 20.46 6.69 3.20
N LEU A 616 19.72 7.80 3.18
CA LEU A 616 19.85 8.88 4.17
C LEU A 616 19.34 8.43 5.54
N LYS A 617 18.31 7.59 5.52
CA LYS A 617 17.72 6.91 6.68
C LYS A 617 17.34 5.48 6.26
N ASP A 618 17.65 4.52 7.10
CA ASP A 618 17.09 3.17 7.04
C ASP A 618 17.02 2.64 8.46
N ASN A 619 15.89 2.92 9.10
CA ASN A 619 15.55 2.48 10.45
C ASN A 619 14.50 1.37 10.44
N ARG A 620 14.25 0.70 9.31
CA ARG A 620 13.26 -0.39 9.21
C ARG A 620 13.58 -1.46 10.25
N ILE A 621 12.55 -1.94 10.96
CA ILE A 621 12.71 -2.79 12.15
C ILE A 621 13.56 -4.01 11.79
N LEU A 622 14.61 -4.26 12.58
CA LEU A 622 15.59 -5.30 12.27
C LEU A 622 15.04 -6.70 12.56
N PRO A 623 15.41 -7.72 11.76
CA PRO A 623 15.05 -9.10 12.08
C PRO A 623 15.80 -9.58 13.34
N PRO A 624 15.25 -10.56 14.07
CA PRO A 624 15.94 -11.18 15.20
C PRO A 624 17.35 -11.65 14.81
N GLY A 625 18.34 -11.37 15.66
CA GLY A 625 19.74 -11.76 15.45
C GLY A 625 20.58 -10.79 14.61
N PHE A 626 19.97 -9.74 14.03
CA PHE A 626 20.69 -8.73 13.26
C PHE A 626 21.69 -7.96 14.12
N ASN A 627 22.95 -7.87 13.65
CA ASN A 627 24.01 -7.12 14.31
C ASN A 627 24.36 -5.85 13.52
N LYS A 628 24.05 -4.68 14.09
CA LYS A 628 24.26 -3.38 13.44
C LYS A 628 25.72 -3.10 13.09
N THR A 629 26.66 -3.63 13.87
CA THR A 629 28.10 -3.36 13.73
C THR A 629 28.74 -4.19 12.62
N SER A 630 28.29 -5.44 12.44
CA SER A 630 28.86 -6.35 11.43
C SER A 630 28.08 -6.42 10.13
N ALA A 631 26.89 -5.80 10.06
CA ALA A 631 26.05 -5.83 8.87
C ALA A 631 26.78 -5.24 7.64
N PRO A 632 26.65 -5.85 6.45
CA PRO A 632 27.27 -5.33 5.24
C PRO A 632 26.66 -4.00 4.83
N ALA A 633 27.43 -3.21 4.07
CA ALA A 633 27.08 -1.83 3.70
C ALA A 633 25.70 -1.72 3.02
N ASP A 634 25.30 -2.71 2.23
CA ASP A 634 24.04 -2.73 1.48
C ASP A 634 22.79 -2.87 2.35
N VAL A 635 22.90 -3.35 3.60
CA VAL A 635 21.76 -3.58 4.51
C VAL A 635 21.92 -2.92 5.87
N ARG A 636 23.01 -2.15 6.07
CA ARG A 636 23.29 -1.50 7.36
C ARG A 636 22.17 -0.54 7.75
N VAL A 637 22.10 -0.23 9.04
CA VAL A 637 21.23 0.83 9.55
C VAL A 637 21.81 2.18 9.15
N ALA A 638 20.95 3.12 8.74
CA ALA A 638 21.34 4.49 8.38
C ALA A 638 20.50 5.51 9.15
N GLY A 639 21.08 6.67 9.46
CA GLY A 639 20.47 7.70 10.31
C GLY A 639 20.66 7.46 11.81
N SER A 640 19.89 8.16 12.65
CA SER A 640 20.03 8.16 14.11
C SER A 640 19.83 6.77 14.77
N ALA A 641 19.06 5.88 14.14
CA ALA A 641 18.84 4.50 14.61
C ALA A 641 20.14 3.67 14.69
N ALA A 642 21.19 4.05 13.95
CA ALA A 642 22.47 3.34 13.99
C ALA A 642 23.14 3.45 15.37
N SER A 643 22.99 4.59 16.04
CA SER A 643 23.53 4.87 17.38
C SER A 643 22.56 4.57 18.52
N ASP A 644 21.29 4.30 18.22
CA ASP A 644 20.30 3.97 19.23
C ASP A 644 20.66 2.66 19.94
N SER A 645 20.63 2.63 21.28
CA SER A 645 21.01 1.46 22.06
C SER A 645 19.91 0.41 22.20
N ASN A 646 18.64 0.82 22.09
CA ASN A 646 17.47 -0.07 22.26
C ASN A 646 16.90 -0.54 20.91
N PHE A 647 17.26 0.13 19.80
CA PHE A 647 17.03 -0.38 18.44
C PHE A 647 18.00 -1.52 18.11
N ILE A 648 17.56 -2.76 18.29
CA ILE A 648 18.40 -3.96 18.21
C ILE A 648 17.83 -5.00 17.24
N GLY A 649 18.60 -6.05 16.95
CA GLY A 649 18.14 -7.16 16.12
C GLY A 649 16.91 -7.86 16.71
N GLY A 650 15.73 -7.58 16.14
CA GLY A 650 14.46 -8.17 16.53
C GLY A 650 13.51 -7.21 17.25
N SER A 651 13.94 -6.02 17.68
CA SER A 651 13.06 -5.10 18.41
C SER A 651 13.51 -3.64 18.41
N ASP A 652 12.56 -2.77 18.75
CA ASP A 652 12.77 -1.35 19.05
C ASP A 652 11.98 -0.96 20.31
N GLN A 653 12.45 0.05 21.05
CA GLN A 653 11.70 0.66 22.15
C GLN A 653 11.52 2.16 21.92
N ILE A 654 10.31 2.65 22.17
CA ILE A 654 9.98 4.07 22.00
C ILE A 654 9.31 4.56 23.28
N SER A 655 9.91 5.55 23.93
CA SER A 655 9.34 6.20 25.11
C SER A 655 8.36 7.30 24.69
N TYR A 656 7.20 7.34 25.33
CA TYR A 656 6.20 8.39 25.20
C TYR A 656 6.10 9.14 26.53
N GLN A 657 6.28 10.45 26.49
CA GLN A 657 6.09 11.33 27.65
C GLN A 657 5.11 12.45 27.28
N ILE A 658 3.82 12.16 27.45
CA ILE A 658 2.74 13.03 27.00
C ILE A 658 2.35 13.99 28.14
N GLY A 659 2.80 15.23 28.05
CA GLY A 659 2.47 16.30 29.00
C GLY A 659 1.12 16.98 28.71
N GLY A 660 0.70 17.88 29.60
CA GLY A 660 -0.46 18.75 29.38
C GLY A 660 -1.84 18.09 29.55
N LEU A 661 -1.87 16.80 29.88
CA LEU A 661 -3.09 16.06 30.20
C LEU A 661 -3.52 16.33 31.65
N PRO A 662 -4.83 16.52 31.91
CA PRO A 662 -5.35 16.60 33.28
C PRO A 662 -5.03 15.34 34.11
N VAL A 663 -4.96 15.48 35.43
CA VAL A 663 -4.87 14.33 36.36
C VAL A 663 -6.07 13.42 36.14
N GLY A 664 -5.82 12.13 35.95
CA GLY A 664 -6.88 11.17 35.68
C GLY A 664 -6.39 9.88 35.02
N ASN A 665 -7.36 9.04 34.68
CA ASN A 665 -7.15 7.76 34.00
C ASN A 665 -7.49 7.90 32.51
N TYR A 666 -6.71 7.21 31.70
CA TYR A 666 -6.74 7.22 30.25
C TYR A 666 -6.67 5.81 29.70
N THR A 667 -7.21 5.61 28.50
CA THR A 667 -6.96 4.41 27.69
C THR A 667 -6.05 4.79 26.54
N VAL A 668 -4.92 4.10 26.43
CA VAL A 668 -3.96 4.26 25.34
C VAL A 668 -4.11 3.09 24.39
N LYS A 669 -4.27 3.40 23.10
CA LYS A 669 -4.24 2.43 22.01
C LYS A 669 -3.05 2.74 21.11
N ALA A 670 -2.15 1.77 20.96
CA ALA A 670 -1.00 1.85 20.06
C ALA A 670 -1.15 0.82 18.93
N GLU A 671 -0.93 1.23 17.69
CA GLU A 671 -1.03 0.39 16.49
C GLU A 671 0.24 0.52 15.64
N LEU A 672 0.80 -0.60 15.21
CA LEU A 672 1.82 -0.60 14.16
C LEU A 672 1.11 -0.74 12.80
N VAL A 673 1.16 0.31 11.99
CA VAL A 673 0.43 0.41 10.73
C VAL A 673 1.40 0.32 9.55
N TYR A 674 1.17 -0.62 8.65
CA TYR A 674 1.93 -0.80 7.42
C TYR A 674 1.32 -0.03 6.25
N GLN A 675 2.18 0.54 5.39
CA GLN A 675 1.82 1.09 4.10
C GLN A 675 2.69 0.51 2.98
N THR A 676 2.04 0.09 1.90
CA THR A 676 2.69 -0.39 0.67
C THR A 676 3.45 0.71 -0.04
N LEU A 677 2.84 1.89 -0.09
CA LEU A 677 3.28 3.07 -0.81
C LEU A 677 3.06 4.25 0.13
N SER A 678 4.13 4.91 0.55
CA SER A 678 4.04 6.15 1.31
C SER A 678 3.42 7.26 0.47
N HIS A 679 2.77 8.21 1.14
CA HIS A 679 2.08 9.30 0.46
C HIS A 679 3.06 10.16 -0.36
N ALA A 680 4.21 10.53 0.21
CA ALA A 680 5.25 11.28 -0.49
C ALA A 680 5.73 10.61 -1.80
N TYR A 681 5.89 9.29 -1.78
CA TYR A 681 6.30 8.51 -2.95
C TYR A 681 5.17 8.46 -4.00
N ALA A 682 3.92 8.37 -3.57
CA ALA A 682 2.75 8.44 -4.45
C ALA A 682 2.66 9.81 -5.14
N GLU A 683 2.79 10.91 -4.38
CA GLU A 683 2.73 12.28 -4.90
C GLU A 683 3.88 12.58 -5.88
N ASP A 684 5.12 12.13 -5.61
CA ASP A 684 6.22 12.24 -6.58
C ASP A 684 5.87 11.53 -7.90
N LEU A 685 5.32 10.31 -7.82
CA LEU A 685 4.92 9.57 -9.02
C LEU A 685 3.77 10.26 -9.75
N PHE A 686 2.75 10.74 -9.02
CA PHE A 686 1.57 11.37 -9.61
C PHE A 686 1.83 12.76 -10.19
N SER A 687 2.99 13.36 -9.91
CA SER A 687 3.45 14.56 -10.59
C SER A 687 3.73 14.34 -12.09
N ASP A 688 3.97 13.09 -12.53
CA ASP A 688 4.20 12.72 -13.93
C ASP A 688 2.87 12.54 -14.71
N THR A 689 2.06 13.59 -14.77
CA THR A 689 0.69 13.55 -15.32
C THR A 689 0.61 13.28 -16.83
N ALA A 690 1.74 13.29 -17.54
CA ALA A 690 1.77 13.17 -19.00
C ALA A 690 1.59 11.73 -19.50
N THR A 691 1.65 10.73 -18.61
CA THR A 691 1.69 9.32 -19.00
C THR A 691 0.39 8.59 -18.60
N PRO A 692 -0.25 7.83 -19.51
CA PRO A 692 -1.47 7.08 -19.20
C PRO A 692 -1.30 6.11 -18.04
N GLU A 693 -0.14 5.46 -17.93
CA GLU A 693 0.13 4.48 -16.87
C GLU A 693 0.10 5.11 -15.47
N VAL A 694 0.65 6.33 -15.32
CA VAL A 694 0.60 7.07 -14.04
C VAL A 694 -0.82 7.54 -13.74
N ALA A 695 -1.54 8.08 -14.73
CA ALA A 695 -2.91 8.55 -14.56
C ALA A 695 -3.87 7.40 -14.17
N ASP A 696 -3.74 6.26 -14.84
CA ASP A 696 -4.53 5.06 -14.55
C ASP A 696 -4.20 4.52 -13.16
N PHE A 697 -2.91 4.41 -12.82
CA PHE A 697 -2.50 3.96 -11.49
C PHE A 697 -3.03 4.90 -10.39
N LYS A 698 -2.96 6.22 -10.58
CA LYS A 698 -3.54 7.19 -9.65
C LYS A 698 -5.02 6.94 -9.43
N THR A 699 -5.78 6.76 -10.51
CA THR A 699 -7.22 6.47 -10.46
C THR A 699 -7.50 5.21 -9.64
N MET A 700 -6.73 4.14 -9.85
CA MET A 700 -6.85 2.89 -9.10
C MET A 700 -6.43 3.03 -7.63
N PHE A 701 -5.37 3.80 -7.37
CA PHE A 701 -4.87 4.08 -6.01
C PHE A 701 -5.89 4.89 -5.20
N ASP A 702 -6.43 5.97 -5.79
CA ASP A 702 -7.44 6.83 -5.16
C ASP A 702 -8.68 6.00 -4.79
N ALA A 703 -9.13 5.10 -5.67
CA ALA A 703 -10.28 4.23 -5.47
C ALA A 703 -10.07 3.13 -4.41
N SER A 704 -8.83 2.69 -4.16
CA SER A 704 -8.57 1.62 -3.20
C SER A 704 -8.65 2.11 -1.75
N SER A 705 -9.31 1.34 -0.89
CA SER A 705 -9.32 1.58 0.57
C SER A 705 -8.17 0.88 1.30
N GLN A 706 -7.34 0.08 0.62
CA GLN A 706 -6.30 -0.76 1.23
C GLN A 706 -4.93 -0.07 1.31
N LYS A 707 -4.91 1.26 1.43
CA LYS A 707 -3.68 2.08 1.48
C LYS A 707 -2.83 1.79 2.73
N SER A 708 -3.47 1.37 3.82
CA SER A 708 -2.84 1.01 5.09
C SER A 708 -3.38 -0.29 5.66
N SER A 709 -2.61 -0.94 6.54
CA SER A 709 -3.04 -2.16 7.25
C SER A 709 -2.40 -2.23 8.62
N VAL A 710 -3.19 -2.53 9.66
CA VAL A 710 -2.66 -2.72 11.02
C VAL A 710 -1.96 -4.08 11.10
N ILE A 711 -0.67 -4.07 11.46
CA ILE A 711 0.11 -5.27 11.76
C ILE A 711 -0.24 -5.79 13.16
N ALA A 712 -0.11 -4.93 14.17
CA ALA A 712 -0.32 -5.30 15.55
C ALA A 712 -0.82 -4.10 16.35
N SER A 713 -1.48 -4.37 17.47
CA SER A 713 -2.03 -3.34 18.36
C SER A 713 -1.89 -3.74 19.82
N ALA A 714 -1.71 -2.75 20.69
CA ALA A 714 -1.81 -2.88 22.14
C ALA A 714 -2.80 -1.83 22.67
N GLU A 715 -3.63 -2.22 23.64
CA GLU A 715 -4.50 -1.30 24.37
C GLU A 715 -4.27 -1.51 25.86
N PHE A 716 -4.08 -0.40 26.59
CA PHE A 716 -3.74 -0.44 28.01
C PHE A 716 -4.22 0.81 28.75
N ALA A 717 -4.36 0.68 30.06
CA ALA A 717 -4.67 1.81 30.93
C ALA A 717 -3.41 2.66 31.17
N GLY A 718 -3.58 3.97 31.21
CA GLY A 718 -2.59 4.96 31.59
C GLY A 718 -3.13 5.91 32.65
N THR A 719 -2.26 6.45 33.49
CA THR A 719 -2.65 7.39 34.56
C THR A 719 -1.71 8.58 34.58
N VAL A 720 -2.28 9.78 34.60
CA VAL A 720 -1.54 11.02 34.91
C VAL A 720 -1.71 11.28 36.39
N ALA A 721 -0.61 11.19 37.15
CA ALA A 721 -0.64 11.42 38.58
C ALA A 721 -0.63 12.92 38.91
N ALA A 722 -1.32 13.27 40.00
CA ALA A 722 -1.17 14.59 40.60
C ALA A 722 0.29 14.77 41.07
N PRO A 723 0.85 15.98 40.98
CA PRO A 723 2.12 16.26 41.62
C PRO A 723 2.02 16.00 43.13
N PRO A 724 3.09 15.51 43.77
CA PRO A 724 3.12 15.41 45.22
C PRO A 724 2.82 16.78 45.82
N ALA A 725 2.07 16.79 46.93
CA ALA A 725 1.83 18.02 47.66
C ALA A 725 3.19 18.63 48.08
N PRO A 726 3.32 19.97 48.09
CA PRO A 726 4.56 20.61 48.55
C PRO A 726 4.94 20.14 49.95
N ASP A 727 6.22 19.92 50.16
CA ASP A 727 6.86 19.58 51.45
C ASP A 727 8.12 20.45 51.52
N SER A 728 8.02 21.57 52.25
CA SER A 728 9.00 22.66 52.22
C SER A 728 10.26 22.36 53.02
N ASP A 729 10.20 21.46 54.00
CA ASP A 729 11.33 21.09 54.85
C ASP A 729 11.86 19.67 54.61
N GLY A 730 11.12 18.85 53.87
CA GLY A 730 11.53 17.52 53.41
C GLY A 730 11.39 16.45 54.49
N ASP A 731 10.51 16.63 55.46
CA ASP A 731 10.31 15.69 56.57
C ASP A 731 9.35 14.53 56.25
N GLY A 732 8.67 14.58 55.09
CA GLY A 732 7.73 13.58 54.63
C GLY A 732 6.26 13.89 54.95
N VAL A 733 5.95 15.03 55.55
CA VAL A 733 4.60 15.56 55.77
C VAL A 733 4.34 16.73 54.82
N SER A 734 3.19 16.74 54.16
CA SER A 734 2.90 17.83 53.22
C SER A 734 2.61 19.14 53.93
N ASP A 735 3.01 20.26 53.33
CA ASP A 735 2.90 21.65 53.78
C ASP A 735 1.54 22.06 54.37
N ASN A 736 0.44 21.37 54.03
CA ASN A 736 -0.93 21.65 54.48
C ASN A 736 -1.41 20.75 55.64
N LEU A 737 -0.61 19.76 56.01
CA LEU A 737 -0.81 18.85 57.14
C LEU A 737 0.32 18.96 58.17
N ASP A 738 1.37 19.69 57.83
CA ASP A 738 2.56 19.85 58.63
C ASP A 738 2.40 20.95 59.70
N ASN A 739 2.52 20.59 60.98
CA ASN A 739 2.46 21.53 62.09
C ASN A 739 3.74 22.38 62.27
N CYS A 740 4.81 22.09 61.53
CA CYS A 740 6.04 22.87 61.46
C CYS A 740 6.60 22.97 60.03
N LYS A 741 5.80 23.48 59.09
CA LYS A 741 6.07 23.64 57.63
C LYS A 741 7.52 23.88 57.16
N LEU A 742 8.37 24.51 57.95
CA LEU A 742 9.75 24.88 57.58
C LEU A 742 10.83 24.21 58.46
N VAL A 743 10.45 23.31 59.37
CA VAL A 743 11.35 22.71 60.37
C VAL A 743 11.04 21.23 60.55
N VAL A 744 11.94 20.40 59.99
CA VAL A 744 11.81 18.95 59.92
C VAL A 744 11.35 18.32 61.23
N ASN A 745 10.15 17.74 61.22
CA ASN A 745 9.56 17.07 62.37
C ASN A 745 8.58 15.96 61.98
N ALA A 746 9.07 14.93 61.28
CA ALA A 746 8.26 13.83 60.75
C ALA A 746 7.31 13.12 61.76
N ASN A 747 7.53 13.26 63.07
CA ASN A 747 6.66 12.73 64.12
C ASN A 747 5.46 13.65 64.48
N GLN A 748 5.43 14.87 63.95
CA GLN A 748 4.40 15.89 64.12
C GLN A 748 4.02 16.10 65.59
N ARG A 749 5.00 16.01 66.51
CA ARG A 749 4.74 16.14 67.96
C ARG A 749 4.18 17.52 68.28
N ASN A 750 3.00 17.54 68.89
CA ASN A 750 2.29 18.72 69.36
C ASN A 750 1.59 18.35 70.68
N THR A 751 2.01 18.98 71.78
CA THR A 751 1.70 18.52 73.13
C THR A 751 0.61 19.35 73.82
N ASP A 752 0.55 20.66 73.55
CA ASP A 752 -0.55 21.54 73.96
C ASP A 752 -1.74 21.54 73.02
N GLY A 753 -1.61 20.94 71.83
CA GLY A 753 -2.72 20.66 70.93
C GLY A 753 -3.19 21.89 70.16
N ASP A 754 -2.34 22.90 70.00
CA ASP A 754 -2.63 24.03 69.12
C ASP A 754 -2.31 23.68 67.65
N SER A 755 -2.11 24.65 66.76
CA SER A 755 -1.81 24.33 65.36
C SER A 755 -0.32 24.10 65.09
N PHE A 756 0.57 24.33 66.06
CA PHE A 756 2.02 24.31 65.87
C PHE A 756 2.65 23.05 66.50
N GLY A 757 3.74 22.57 65.93
CA GLY A 757 4.51 21.46 66.51
C GLY A 757 5.49 21.96 67.57
N ASN A 758 5.76 21.13 68.57
CA ASN A 758 6.69 21.43 69.67
C ASN A 758 8.03 22.01 69.19
N ILE A 759 8.58 21.54 68.08
CA ILE A 759 9.92 21.99 67.63
C ILE A 759 9.92 23.42 67.07
N CYS A 760 8.77 23.91 66.60
CA CYS A 760 8.59 25.24 66.05
C CYS A 760 7.68 26.14 66.89
N ASP A 761 7.24 25.65 68.06
CA ASP A 761 6.43 26.40 69.02
C ASP A 761 7.10 26.60 70.39
N PRO A 762 8.05 27.55 70.50
CA PRO A 762 8.55 27.98 71.79
C PRO A 762 7.75 29.15 72.40
N ASP A 763 6.53 29.46 71.92
CA ASP A 763 5.63 30.47 72.52
C ASP A 763 4.68 29.80 73.51
N PHE A 764 5.24 29.46 74.67
CA PHE A 764 4.50 28.70 75.66
C PHE A 764 3.32 29.47 76.29
N ASN A 765 3.32 30.79 76.20
CA ASN A 765 2.27 31.64 76.79
C ASN A 765 1.20 32.07 75.77
N GLN A 766 1.35 31.65 74.50
CA GLN A 766 0.39 31.82 73.41
C GLN A 766 0.04 33.30 73.15
N ASN A 767 1.01 34.20 73.28
CA ASN A 767 0.85 35.62 72.96
C ASN A 767 1.28 35.96 71.51
N ASN A 768 1.59 34.94 70.72
CA ASN A 768 2.07 34.95 69.34
C ASN A 768 3.47 35.57 69.16
N VAL A 769 4.29 35.63 70.22
CA VAL A 769 5.67 36.09 70.16
C VAL A 769 6.55 35.44 71.20
N VAL A 770 7.66 34.84 70.76
CA VAL A 770 8.62 34.20 71.65
C VAL A 770 9.46 35.28 72.32
N ASP A 771 9.25 35.49 73.61
CA ASP A 771 9.79 36.63 74.36
C ASP A 771 10.53 36.20 75.66
N PRO A 772 11.05 37.15 76.47
CA PRO A 772 11.73 36.79 77.72
C PRO A 772 10.90 35.98 78.73
N ALA A 773 9.57 36.02 78.67
CA ALA A 773 8.69 35.20 79.50
C ALA A 773 8.79 33.72 79.12
N ASP A 774 8.80 33.39 77.82
CA ASP A 774 8.97 32.01 77.34
C ASP A 774 10.36 31.47 77.67
N LEU A 775 11.39 32.32 77.49
CA LEU A 775 12.76 31.99 77.89
C LEU A 775 12.85 31.71 79.39
N SER A 776 12.17 32.50 80.22
CA SER A 776 12.13 32.30 81.67
C SER A 776 11.39 31.01 82.03
N ARG A 777 10.29 30.71 81.33
CA ARG A 777 9.52 29.48 81.50
C ARG A 777 10.34 28.24 81.17
N LEU A 778 10.99 28.19 80.00
CA LEU A 778 11.87 27.07 79.63
C LEU A 778 13.02 26.89 80.62
N LYS A 779 13.69 27.99 81.02
CA LYS A 779 14.76 27.94 82.03
C LYS A 779 14.31 27.36 83.37
N SER A 780 13.07 27.62 83.78
CA SER A 780 12.51 27.07 85.02
C SER A 780 12.29 25.55 84.98
N LYS A 781 12.30 24.96 83.78
CA LYS A 781 12.09 23.54 83.51
C LYS A 781 13.36 22.77 83.16
N LEU A 782 14.52 23.43 83.07
CA LEU A 782 15.79 22.76 82.76
C LEU A 782 16.08 21.59 83.71
N GLY A 783 16.41 20.43 83.12
CA GLY A 783 16.66 19.18 83.83
C GLY A 783 15.41 18.42 84.28
N THR A 784 14.21 18.87 83.87
CA THR A 784 12.94 18.21 84.18
C THR A 784 12.34 17.53 82.95
N VAL A 785 11.43 16.59 83.17
CA VAL A 785 10.57 16.03 82.12
C VAL A 785 9.36 16.94 81.99
N SER A 786 9.31 17.76 80.96
CA SER A 786 8.19 18.68 80.67
C SER A 786 7.85 18.57 79.20
N ALA A 787 6.65 18.10 78.88
CA ALA A 787 6.34 17.67 77.53
C ALA A 787 6.19 18.83 76.53
N ASN A 788 5.79 20.04 76.97
CA ASN A 788 5.70 21.21 76.08
C ASN A 788 7.07 21.89 75.90
N GLU A 789 7.82 22.06 76.99
CA GLU A 789 9.12 22.75 76.95
C GLU A 789 10.28 21.86 76.43
N ASP A 790 10.04 20.56 76.23
CA ASP A 790 10.90 19.62 75.49
C ASP A 790 10.60 19.74 73.98
N LEU A 791 11.23 20.75 73.35
CA LEU A 791 10.98 21.15 71.96
C LEU A 791 11.53 20.12 70.97
N ASN A 792 12.70 19.54 71.25
CA ASN A 792 13.31 18.53 70.38
C ASN A 792 12.76 17.11 70.60
N GLY A 793 12.02 16.92 71.69
CA GLY A 793 11.32 15.70 72.01
C GLY A 793 12.17 14.55 72.54
N ASN A 794 13.36 14.83 73.08
CA ASN A 794 14.29 13.82 73.60
C ASN A 794 13.92 13.31 75.01
N GLY A 795 12.87 13.88 75.63
CA GLY A 795 12.35 13.47 76.93
C GLY A 795 12.87 14.27 78.14
N VAL A 796 13.73 15.26 77.94
CA VAL A 796 14.22 16.15 79.01
C VAL A 796 14.43 17.56 78.49
N VAL A 797 14.03 18.58 79.25
CA VAL A 797 14.30 19.98 78.88
C VAL A 797 15.76 20.29 79.18
N ASP A 798 16.58 20.53 78.15
CA ASP A 798 18.01 20.75 78.29
C ASP A 798 18.55 21.95 77.48
N SER A 799 19.87 22.03 77.32
CA SER A 799 20.51 23.13 76.58
C SER A 799 20.16 23.16 75.10
N ALA A 800 19.74 22.04 74.50
CA ALA A 800 19.30 21.95 73.12
C ALA A 800 17.94 22.65 72.93
N ASP A 801 16.98 22.46 73.85
CA ASP A 801 15.69 23.19 73.81
C ASP A 801 15.90 24.68 74.03
N LEU A 802 16.79 25.05 74.96
CA LEU A 802 17.17 26.45 75.15
C LEU A 802 17.82 27.05 73.89
N SER A 803 18.53 26.25 73.10
CA SER A 803 19.14 26.68 71.85
C SER A 803 18.09 26.83 70.75
N LEU A 804 17.11 25.93 70.68
CA LEU A 804 15.96 26.04 69.78
C LEU A 804 15.13 27.30 70.07
N LEU A 805 14.71 27.52 71.32
CA LEU A 805 13.95 28.73 71.68
C LEU A 805 14.67 30.03 71.28
N LYS A 806 15.99 30.08 71.43
CA LYS A 806 16.79 31.26 71.05
C LYS A 806 16.73 31.58 69.55
N THR A 807 16.50 30.60 68.67
CA THR A 807 16.38 30.87 67.23
C THR A 807 15.05 31.56 66.87
N TYR A 808 14.07 31.49 67.77
CA TYR A 808 12.74 32.08 67.65
C TYR A 808 12.55 33.38 68.42
N LEU A 809 13.50 33.82 69.25
CA LEU A 809 13.35 35.07 70.03
C LEU A 809 12.95 36.27 69.14
N GLY A 810 11.82 36.89 69.49
CA GLY A 810 11.23 38.00 68.75
C GLY A 810 10.44 37.60 67.49
N LYS A 811 10.20 36.31 67.26
CA LYS A 811 9.39 35.76 66.16
C LYS A 811 8.13 35.08 66.71
N ALA A 812 7.14 34.89 65.84
CA ALA A 812 5.98 34.03 66.10
C ALA A 812 6.37 32.54 65.97
N PRO A 813 5.60 31.61 66.57
CA PRO A 813 5.76 30.18 66.34
C PRO A 813 5.41 29.76 64.90
N GLY A 814 5.90 28.59 64.48
CA GLY A 814 5.66 28.04 63.15
C GLY A 814 6.59 28.57 62.04
N PRO A 815 6.10 28.70 60.79
CA PRO A 815 4.69 28.59 60.36
C PRO A 815 4.14 27.16 60.39
N THR A 816 2.82 27.04 60.56
CA THR A 816 2.07 25.77 60.46
C THR A 816 1.24 25.74 59.17
N GLY A 817 1.08 24.54 58.62
CA GLY A 817 0.16 24.19 57.54
C GLY A 817 -1.24 23.83 58.01
N ILE A 818 -1.41 23.54 59.30
CA ILE A 818 -2.67 23.08 59.88
C ILE A 818 -3.58 24.28 60.14
N ALA A 819 -4.82 24.21 59.65
CA ALA A 819 -5.82 25.25 59.92
C ALA A 819 -6.22 25.26 61.41
N PRO A 820 -6.37 26.44 62.04
CA PRO A 820 -6.73 26.58 63.45
C PRO A 820 -8.17 26.16 63.79
#